data_AF-A0A921AXT7-F1
#
_entry.id   AF-A0A921AXT7-F1
#
_cell.length_a   1.000
_cell.length_b   1.000
_cell.length_c   1.000
_cell.angle_alpha   90.00
_cell.angle_beta   90.00
_cell.angle_gamma   90.00
#
_symmetry.space_group_name_H-M   'P 1'
#
loop_
_entity.id
_entity.type
_entity.pdbx_description
1 polymer ?
#
loop_
_entity_poly.entity_id
_entity_poly.type
_entity_poly.pdbx_seq_one_letter_code
_entity_poly.pdbx_strand_id
1 'polypeptide(L)'
;MSHTFVSIVGTQIMGTLHPRQAFLRACPGGRSILLATKATEEHALRLKSWAARHDGCDVDILSIPMTAGTKESASAVVARLAEEAEASGGRIFFNVDGGMNYLIADCVVALGNHRPVFIQSSEMRSLAFDTETGLVERLADADRFSVREMLELQGVEWSRAASSSPLVDWCAQQGMALPEGCETGLAIDGVTFDVVWNPGSNRINFMKDMRFLPKDSKERVNIERKLVQWAADRKRSTQLYDRRVYAVVSDEKTAHRLQTESCGKIEVLDRTGEFGEHSPLRGKLEKVFARRAVFKDASETLKPQKQKAESPLEDGTLIVSVGTNIVPTITALRSHKARHAVLCCTKDLEDVAKRIKNAADFFGFESVRIVRVTVEGNYLETLLPAPAEGAHVSINITPGTKGQGAMLAWWGRSHGCSVWSIDNRNGLCVPLFAPHDEQPLKVVPCDMETRFLVEGALLRSCGELSEADREMCRVMLAFMRVSIDEDRDDDVMKRAVSAGGMRLEPGKGKEWVLTAGGTAYRFSTEGGEWLEKLAAAALEEAGFTDVRYRVRFSWPEAIEKTIRRENSLSSETDVFSLDLDVTGSRNNDIVVISCKANPYASVEDAADEVAATGERLGRFALRMLLHVNEKLFSMHGDNVMVFGWRLLCRREELLKLIETLRLLLRTTEE
;
A
#
# COMPACT_ATOMS: atom_id res chain seq x y z
N MET A 1 -14.10 -37.43 15.00
CA MET A 1 -12.96 -36.92 14.23
C MET A 1 -12.72 -35.50 14.68
N SER A 2 -11.52 -35.14 15.13
CA SER A 2 -11.23 -33.79 15.59
C SER A 2 -10.53 -33.03 14.47
N HIS A 3 -11.28 -32.16 13.77
CA HIS A 3 -10.69 -31.24 12.81
C HIS A 3 -9.93 -30.14 13.56
N THR A 4 -8.83 -29.67 12.99
CA THR A 4 -7.97 -28.65 13.62
C THR A 4 -7.91 -27.41 12.74
N PHE A 5 -8.37 -26.27 13.26
CA PHE A 5 -8.19 -24.97 12.65
C PHE A 5 -6.82 -24.40 13.05
N VAL A 6 -6.06 -23.95 12.05
CA VAL A 6 -4.75 -23.35 12.25
C VAL A 6 -4.70 -22.00 11.54
N SER A 7 -4.30 -20.96 12.26
CA SER A 7 -4.18 -19.61 11.71
C SER A 7 -2.91 -18.94 12.19
N ILE A 8 -2.16 -18.34 11.26
CA ILE A 8 -1.15 -17.35 11.63
C ILE A 8 -1.88 -16.09 12.08
N VAL A 9 -1.53 -15.56 13.26
CA VAL A 9 -2.13 -14.33 13.77
C VAL A 9 -1.44 -13.15 13.10
N GLY A 10 -2.23 -12.33 12.40
CA GLY A 10 -1.78 -11.03 11.90
C GLY A 10 -2.19 -9.89 12.83
N THR A 11 -1.86 -8.66 12.45
CA THR A 11 -2.32 -7.47 13.16
C THR A 11 -3.82 -7.19 12.97
N GLN A 12 -4.45 -7.74 11.92
CA GLN A 12 -5.92 -7.71 11.76
C GLN A 12 -6.56 -8.86 12.53
N ILE A 13 -7.24 -8.56 13.64
CA ILE A 13 -7.91 -9.60 14.44
C ILE A 13 -9.01 -10.29 13.63
N MET A 14 -9.77 -9.53 12.84
CA MET A 14 -10.88 -10.11 12.07
C MET A 14 -10.44 -11.09 10.99
N GLY A 15 -9.21 -10.97 10.49
CA GLY A 15 -8.63 -11.93 9.54
C GLY A 15 -8.38 -13.30 10.16
N THR A 16 -8.43 -13.42 11.49
CA THR A 16 -8.35 -14.72 12.19
C THR A 16 -9.72 -15.12 12.76
N LEU A 17 -10.42 -14.17 13.38
CA LEU A 17 -11.66 -14.46 14.09
C LEU A 17 -12.80 -14.91 13.16
N HIS A 18 -12.95 -14.26 12.00
CA HIS A 18 -14.04 -14.57 11.07
C HIS A 18 -13.88 -15.98 10.46
N PRO A 19 -12.72 -16.37 9.88
CA PRO A 19 -12.47 -17.75 9.45
C PRO A 19 -12.66 -18.79 10.56
N ARG A 20 -12.24 -18.47 11.80
CA ARG A 20 -12.41 -19.37 12.95
C ARG A 20 -13.88 -19.61 13.30
N GLN A 21 -14.70 -18.56 13.33
CA GLN A 21 -16.14 -18.72 13.60
C GLN A 21 -16.83 -19.53 12.50
N ALA A 22 -16.48 -19.29 11.23
CA ALA A 22 -16.98 -20.09 10.12
C ALA A 22 -16.58 -21.57 10.25
N PHE A 23 -15.32 -21.84 10.66
CA PHE A 23 -14.84 -23.18 10.97
C PHE A 23 -15.63 -23.85 12.10
N LEU A 24 -15.82 -23.18 13.25
CA LEU A 24 -16.50 -23.78 14.40
C LEU A 24 -17.99 -24.09 14.13
N ARG A 25 -18.63 -23.30 13.26
CA ARG A 25 -19.98 -23.61 12.76
C ARG A 25 -20.00 -24.83 11.86
N ALA A 26 -19.03 -24.98 10.97
CA ALA A 26 -18.92 -26.12 10.07
C ALA A 26 -18.42 -27.40 10.77
N CYS A 27 -17.61 -27.25 11.82
CA CYS A 27 -16.98 -28.33 12.58
C CYS A 27 -17.15 -28.08 14.10
N PRO A 28 -18.36 -28.27 14.65
CA PRO A 28 -18.60 -28.08 16.08
C PRO A 28 -17.65 -28.94 16.93
N GLY A 29 -16.99 -28.33 17.91
CA GLY A 29 -16.00 -28.99 18.76
C GLY A 29 -14.60 -29.18 18.13
N GLY A 30 -14.34 -28.57 16.97
CA GLY A 30 -13.01 -28.54 16.38
C GLY A 30 -11.97 -27.79 17.23
N ARG A 31 -10.72 -28.23 17.19
CA ARG A 31 -9.60 -27.59 17.92
C ARG A 31 -9.15 -26.33 17.17
N SER A 32 -8.82 -25.26 17.90
CA SER A 32 -8.26 -24.02 17.32
C SER A 32 -6.84 -23.78 17.81
N ILE A 33 -5.90 -23.57 16.88
CA ILE A 33 -4.50 -23.27 17.17
C ILE A 33 -4.11 -21.97 16.46
N LEU A 34 -3.58 -21.02 17.22
CA LEU A 34 -3.08 -19.74 16.75
C LEU A 34 -1.56 -19.75 16.72
N LEU A 35 -0.97 -19.44 15.57
CA LEU A 35 0.47 -19.30 15.41
C LEU A 35 0.83 -17.82 15.52
N ALA A 36 1.51 -17.43 16.59
CA ALA A 36 1.82 -16.03 16.88
C ALA A 36 3.33 -15.77 16.77
N THR A 37 3.67 -14.67 16.12
CA THR A 37 5.03 -14.12 16.18
C THR A 37 5.16 -13.27 17.45
N LYS A 38 6.39 -12.90 17.83
CA LYS A 38 6.63 -12.01 18.97
C LYS A 38 5.79 -10.72 18.91
N ALA A 39 5.58 -10.16 17.71
CA ALA A 39 4.83 -8.92 17.55
C ALA A 39 3.31 -9.09 17.51
N THR A 40 2.82 -10.30 17.25
CA THR A 40 1.39 -10.60 17.17
C THR A 40 0.89 -11.39 18.37
N GLU A 41 1.72 -11.60 19.38
CA GLU A 41 1.40 -12.35 20.60
C GLU A 41 0.25 -11.70 21.38
N GLU A 42 0.26 -10.37 21.55
CA GLU A 42 -0.83 -9.66 22.22
C GLU A 42 -2.17 -9.84 21.49
N HIS A 43 -2.17 -9.81 20.16
CA HIS A 43 -3.37 -10.05 19.34
C HIS A 43 -3.88 -11.48 19.51
N ALA A 44 -2.98 -12.47 19.60
CA ALA A 44 -3.33 -13.86 19.85
C ALA A 44 -3.94 -14.05 21.25
N LEU A 45 -3.39 -13.39 22.27
CA LEU A 45 -3.93 -13.39 23.63
C LEU A 45 -5.32 -12.75 23.68
N ARG A 46 -5.52 -11.60 23.02
CA ARG A 46 -6.84 -10.96 22.90
C ARG A 46 -7.87 -11.91 22.26
N LEU A 47 -7.50 -12.60 21.18
CA LEU A 47 -8.33 -13.62 20.52
C LEU A 47 -8.68 -14.78 21.46
N LYS A 48 -7.69 -15.31 22.20
CA LYS A 48 -7.90 -16.38 23.20
C LYS A 48 -8.86 -15.93 24.31
N SER A 49 -8.65 -14.74 24.88
CA SER A 49 -9.53 -14.17 25.91
C SER A 49 -10.94 -13.89 25.38
N TRP A 50 -11.09 -13.52 24.11
CA TRP A 50 -12.39 -13.37 23.49
C TRP A 50 -13.09 -14.72 23.33
N ALA A 51 -12.39 -15.73 22.78
CA ALA A 51 -12.92 -17.07 22.56
C ALA A 51 -13.38 -17.76 23.85
N ALA A 52 -12.60 -17.63 24.93
CA ALA A 52 -12.96 -18.18 26.24
C ALA A 52 -14.25 -17.56 26.81
N ARG A 53 -14.50 -16.26 26.55
CA ARG A 53 -15.68 -15.55 27.03
C ARG A 53 -16.94 -15.80 26.20
N HIS A 54 -16.80 -15.96 24.88
CA HIS A 54 -17.95 -15.99 23.96
C HIS A 54 -18.30 -17.40 23.49
N ASP A 55 -17.29 -18.22 23.20
CA ASP A 55 -17.50 -19.57 22.67
C ASP A 55 -17.33 -20.66 23.73
N GLY A 56 -16.80 -20.31 24.91
CA GLY A 56 -16.41 -21.27 25.95
C GLY A 56 -15.30 -22.23 25.51
N CYS A 57 -14.61 -21.93 24.40
CA CYS A 57 -13.61 -22.78 23.79
C CYS A 57 -12.20 -22.36 24.21
N ASP A 58 -11.34 -23.33 24.52
CA ASP A 58 -9.90 -23.06 24.67
C ASP A 58 -9.25 -22.93 23.29
N VAL A 59 -8.24 -22.08 23.22
CA VAL A 59 -7.46 -21.78 22.01
C VAL A 59 -5.99 -21.93 22.35
N ASP A 60 -5.30 -22.80 21.63
CA ASP A 60 -3.86 -22.98 21.79
C ASP A 60 -3.12 -21.85 21.08
N ILE A 61 -2.06 -21.34 21.70
CA ILE A 61 -1.15 -20.36 21.08
C ILE A 61 0.22 -20.99 20.99
N LEU A 62 0.78 -21.06 19.79
CA LEU A 62 2.14 -21.50 19.53
C LEU A 62 2.96 -20.32 19.02
N SER A 63 4.13 -20.09 19.63
CA SER A 63 5.06 -19.09 19.15
C SER A 63 5.80 -19.59 17.91
N ILE A 64 5.92 -18.75 16.90
CA ILE A 64 6.65 -19.01 15.66
C ILE A 64 7.63 -17.87 15.34
N PRO A 65 8.83 -18.16 14.82
CA PRO A 65 9.72 -17.13 14.31
C PRO A 65 9.21 -16.62 12.96
N MET A 66 9.67 -15.41 12.60
CA MET A 66 9.42 -14.82 11.29
C MET A 66 10.27 -15.47 10.18
N THR A 67 11.33 -16.21 10.55
CA THR A 67 12.24 -16.84 9.60
C THR A 67 11.66 -18.13 9.02
N ALA A 68 11.60 -18.22 7.70
CA ALA A 68 11.26 -19.46 6.98
C ALA A 68 12.42 -20.49 7.07
N GLY A 69 12.11 -21.76 6.79
CA GLY A 69 13.12 -22.82 6.60
C GLY A 69 13.78 -23.40 7.87
N THR A 70 13.30 -23.05 9.06
CA THR A 70 13.77 -23.65 10.33
C THR A 70 12.79 -24.72 10.82
N LYS A 71 13.20 -25.59 11.75
CA LYS A 71 12.28 -26.59 12.36
C LYS A 71 11.13 -25.97 13.15
N GLU A 72 11.27 -24.71 13.52
CA GLU A 72 10.29 -23.92 14.26
C GLU A 72 9.50 -22.97 13.36
N SER A 73 9.83 -22.89 12.06
CA SER A 73 9.12 -22.00 11.11
C SER A 73 7.63 -22.34 11.05
N ALA A 74 6.83 -21.34 10.65
CA ALA A 74 5.39 -21.52 10.49
C ALA A 74 5.06 -22.73 9.61
N SER A 75 5.75 -22.91 8.49
CA SER A 75 5.60 -24.05 7.57
C SER A 75 5.87 -25.40 8.24
N ALA A 76 6.97 -25.53 9.00
CA ALA A 76 7.31 -26.77 9.70
C ALA A 76 6.29 -27.10 10.81
N VAL A 77 5.82 -26.08 11.54
CA VAL A 77 4.77 -26.25 12.56
C VAL A 77 3.45 -26.67 11.93
N VAL A 78 3.03 -26.03 10.85
CA VAL A 78 1.78 -26.34 10.14
C VAL A 78 1.80 -27.76 9.55
N ALA A 79 2.92 -28.18 8.95
CA ALA A 79 3.06 -29.55 8.43
C ALA A 79 2.93 -30.60 9.55
N ARG A 80 3.59 -30.40 10.70
CA ARG A 80 3.46 -31.28 11.87
C ARG A 80 2.02 -31.34 12.39
N LEU A 81 1.34 -30.20 12.47
CA LEU A 81 -0.07 -30.15 12.88
C LEU A 81 -0.99 -30.86 11.89
N ALA A 82 -0.66 -30.85 10.60
CA ALA A 82 -1.38 -31.63 9.59
C ALA A 82 -1.18 -33.14 9.80
N GLU A 83 0.05 -33.59 10.05
CA GLU A 83 0.34 -34.99 10.39
C GLU A 83 -0.41 -35.46 11.65
N GLU A 84 -0.42 -34.63 12.71
CA GLU A 84 -1.17 -34.90 13.94
C GLU A 84 -2.69 -35.01 13.69
N ALA A 85 -3.24 -34.09 12.89
CA ALA A 85 -4.65 -34.12 12.53
C ALA A 85 -5.00 -35.39 11.74
N GLU A 86 -4.21 -35.74 10.73
CA GLU A 86 -4.40 -36.95 9.91
C GLU A 86 -4.29 -38.23 10.74
N ALA A 87 -3.32 -38.31 11.67
CA ALA A 87 -3.16 -39.44 12.59
C ALA A 87 -4.38 -39.63 13.51
N SER A 88 -5.11 -38.55 13.83
CA SER A 88 -6.36 -38.58 14.61
C SER A 88 -7.63 -38.83 13.76
N GLY A 89 -7.46 -39.06 12.44
CA GLY A 89 -8.56 -39.18 11.49
C GLY A 89 -9.28 -37.86 11.20
N GLY A 90 -8.66 -36.73 11.54
CA GLY A 90 -9.12 -35.38 11.25
C GLY A 90 -8.44 -34.79 10.01
N ARG A 91 -8.67 -33.49 9.79
CA ARG A 91 -8.04 -32.69 8.73
C ARG A 91 -7.68 -31.31 9.27
N ILE A 92 -6.67 -30.70 8.68
CA ILE A 92 -6.31 -29.31 8.97
C ILE A 92 -7.18 -28.35 8.14
N PHE A 93 -7.75 -27.36 8.81
CA PHE A 93 -8.39 -26.21 8.21
C PHE A 93 -7.45 -25.02 8.38
N PHE A 94 -6.73 -24.67 7.32
CA PHE A 94 -5.72 -23.62 7.37
C PHE A 94 -6.30 -22.29 6.91
N ASN A 95 -6.23 -21.27 7.76
CA ASN A 95 -6.67 -19.92 7.45
C ASN A 95 -5.63 -19.18 6.60
N VAL A 96 -6.03 -18.65 5.45
CA VAL A 96 -5.14 -17.90 4.55
C VAL A 96 -5.24 -16.37 4.70
N ASP A 97 -6.13 -15.86 5.57
CA ASP A 97 -6.30 -14.42 5.77
C ASP A 97 -5.34 -13.81 6.80
N GLY A 98 -4.90 -14.62 7.76
CA GLY A 98 -4.05 -14.21 8.88
C GLY A 98 -2.56 -14.08 8.50
N GLY A 99 -1.79 -13.30 9.25
CA GLY A 99 -0.34 -13.17 9.04
C GLY A 99 0.09 -12.40 7.76
N MET A 100 1.32 -12.66 7.30
CA MET A 100 1.91 -12.06 6.09
C MET A 100 1.82 -13.01 4.89
N ASN A 101 1.73 -12.46 3.67
CA ASN A 101 1.56 -13.24 2.44
C ASN A 101 2.61 -14.34 2.26
N TYR A 102 3.89 -14.04 2.50
CA TYR A 102 4.96 -15.03 2.27
C TYR A 102 4.91 -16.18 3.28
N LEU A 103 4.59 -15.92 4.56
CA LEU A 103 4.45 -16.97 5.57
C LEU A 103 3.25 -17.86 5.25
N ILE A 104 2.15 -17.27 4.80
CA ILE A 104 0.97 -18.03 4.37
C ILE A 104 1.28 -18.90 3.17
N ALA A 105 1.94 -18.35 2.15
CA ALA A 105 2.34 -19.11 0.97
C ALA A 105 3.33 -20.24 1.32
N ASP A 106 4.29 -19.99 2.20
CA ASP A 106 5.25 -21.02 2.69
C ASP A 106 4.51 -22.17 3.40
N CYS A 107 3.54 -21.85 4.26
CA CYS A 107 2.68 -22.87 4.89
C CYS A 107 1.83 -23.64 3.86
N VAL A 108 1.26 -22.95 2.87
CA VAL A 108 0.45 -23.59 1.81
C VAL A 108 1.30 -24.56 0.99
N VAL A 109 2.53 -24.19 0.64
CA VAL A 109 3.49 -25.07 -0.05
C VAL A 109 3.83 -26.29 0.80
N ALA A 110 4.10 -26.09 2.10
CA ALA A 110 4.42 -27.17 3.03
C ALA A 110 3.26 -28.16 3.21
N LEU A 111 2.02 -27.70 3.08
CA LEU A 111 0.82 -28.52 3.12
C LEU A 111 0.58 -29.35 1.84
N GLY A 112 1.40 -29.21 0.80
CA GLY A 112 1.21 -29.86 -0.50
C GLY A 112 1.18 -31.40 -0.51
N ASN A 113 1.65 -32.05 0.55
CA ASN A 113 1.60 -33.52 0.71
C ASN A 113 0.45 -34.00 1.61
N HIS A 114 -0.38 -33.09 2.11
CA HIS A 114 -1.50 -33.36 3.00
C HIS A 114 -2.83 -33.12 2.29
N ARG A 115 -3.94 -33.31 3.01
CA ARG A 115 -5.29 -33.00 2.52
C ARG A 115 -5.90 -31.79 3.24
N PRO A 116 -5.29 -30.60 3.19
CA PRO A 116 -5.80 -29.42 3.90
C PRO A 116 -7.14 -28.93 3.31
N VAL A 117 -7.88 -28.21 4.13
CA VAL A 117 -8.95 -27.32 3.67
C VAL A 117 -8.48 -25.89 3.90
N PHE A 118 -8.45 -25.07 2.86
CA PHE A 118 -8.09 -23.66 3.00
C PHE A 118 -9.33 -22.82 3.27
N ILE A 119 -9.35 -22.10 4.39
CA ILE A 119 -10.43 -21.17 4.72
C ILE A 119 -9.98 -19.72 4.49
N GLN A 120 -10.84 -18.92 3.88
CA GLN A 120 -10.71 -17.47 3.76
C GLN A 120 -12.06 -16.76 3.82
N SER A 121 -12.05 -15.52 4.26
CA SER A 121 -13.21 -14.64 4.42
C SER A 121 -13.07 -13.41 3.53
N SER A 122 -13.92 -13.34 2.52
CA SER A 122 -14.10 -12.16 1.67
C SER A 122 -15.07 -11.15 2.30
N GLU A 123 -15.34 -10.04 1.61
CA GLU A 123 -16.35 -9.06 2.03
C GLU A 123 -17.77 -9.58 2.15
N MET A 124 -18.10 -10.74 1.59
CA MET A 124 -19.50 -11.18 1.46
C MET A 124 -19.75 -12.59 1.98
N ARG A 125 -18.69 -13.33 2.32
CA ARG A 125 -18.75 -14.77 2.59
C ARG A 125 -17.42 -15.29 3.11
N SER A 126 -17.50 -16.35 3.90
CA SER A 126 -16.39 -17.26 4.17
C SER A 126 -16.43 -18.44 3.21
N LEU A 127 -15.27 -18.84 2.71
CA LEU A 127 -15.08 -19.92 1.76
C LEU A 127 -14.13 -20.96 2.31
N ALA A 128 -14.42 -22.22 2.04
CA ALA A 128 -13.54 -23.36 2.23
C ALA A 128 -13.20 -23.96 0.87
N PHE A 129 -11.91 -24.09 0.55
CA PHE A 129 -11.43 -24.85 -0.59
C PHE A 129 -10.85 -26.17 -0.11
N ASP A 130 -11.51 -27.27 -0.50
CA ASP A 130 -11.08 -28.62 -0.19
C ASP A 130 -10.12 -29.12 -1.27
N THR A 131 -8.86 -29.34 -0.88
CA THR A 131 -7.80 -29.79 -1.80
C THR A 131 -7.94 -31.24 -2.26
N GLU A 132 -8.67 -32.09 -1.53
CA GLU A 132 -8.90 -33.49 -1.89
C GLU A 132 -9.97 -33.62 -2.97
N THR A 133 -11.04 -32.82 -2.86
CA THR A 133 -12.18 -32.88 -3.78
C THR A 133 -12.15 -31.80 -4.86
N GLY A 134 -11.33 -30.77 -4.70
CA GLY A 134 -11.32 -29.57 -5.55
C GLY A 134 -12.56 -28.68 -5.36
N LEU A 135 -13.42 -28.98 -4.39
CA LEU A 135 -14.66 -28.24 -4.15
C LEU A 135 -14.39 -26.94 -3.40
N VAL A 136 -15.14 -25.90 -3.79
CA VAL A 136 -15.19 -24.64 -3.06
C VAL A 136 -16.57 -24.51 -2.44
N GLU A 137 -16.62 -24.43 -1.12
CA GLU A 137 -17.85 -24.28 -0.36
C GLU A 137 -17.92 -22.87 0.24
N ARG A 138 -19.07 -22.22 0.11
CA ARG A 138 -19.41 -21.10 0.98
C ARG A 138 -19.79 -21.69 2.34
N LEU A 139 -19.08 -21.27 3.38
CA LEU A 139 -19.41 -21.63 4.76
C LEU A 139 -20.55 -20.75 5.29
N ALA A 140 -21.20 -21.22 6.36
CA ALA A 140 -22.15 -20.41 7.11
C ALA A 140 -21.47 -19.12 7.58
N ASP A 141 -22.17 -17.99 7.47
CA ASP A 141 -21.59 -16.70 7.83
C ASP A 141 -21.35 -16.65 9.36
N ALA A 142 -20.28 -15.97 9.76
CA ALA A 142 -19.97 -15.76 11.16
C ALA A 142 -20.96 -14.80 11.83
N ASP A 143 -20.96 -14.78 13.16
CA ASP A 143 -21.75 -13.80 13.90
C ASP A 143 -21.36 -12.36 13.54
N ARG A 144 -22.37 -11.49 13.51
CA ARG A 144 -22.19 -10.08 13.19
C ARG A 144 -21.74 -9.34 14.43
N PHE A 145 -20.59 -8.67 14.33
CA PHE A 145 -20.10 -7.78 15.37
C PHE A 145 -20.66 -6.37 15.19
N SER A 146 -20.96 -5.70 16.29
CA SER A 146 -21.20 -4.26 16.28
C SER A 146 -19.92 -3.50 15.91
N VAL A 147 -20.07 -2.25 15.44
CA VAL A 147 -18.91 -1.38 15.14
C VAL A 147 -18.01 -1.23 16.36
N ARG A 148 -18.59 -1.05 17.56
CA ARG A 148 -17.83 -0.87 18.80
C ARG A 148 -17.01 -2.10 19.16
N GLU A 149 -17.62 -3.29 19.13
CA GLU A 149 -16.90 -4.53 19.41
C GLU A 149 -15.73 -4.74 18.45
N MET A 150 -15.93 -4.44 17.16
CA MET A 150 -14.84 -4.55 16.18
C MET A 150 -13.69 -3.57 16.47
N LEU A 151 -14.00 -2.33 16.82
CA LEU A 151 -12.99 -1.31 17.16
C LEU A 151 -12.25 -1.70 18.46
N GLU A 152 -12.98 -2.14 19.49
CA GLU A 152 -12.42 -2.58 20.77
C GLU A 152 -11.51 -3.80 20.61
N LEU A 153 -11.95 -4.81 19.85
CA LEU A 153 -11.13 -5.99 19.57
C LEU A 153 -9.84 -5.60 18.87
N GLN A 154 -9.94 -4.81 17.81
CA GLN A 154 -8.79 -4.32 17.06
C GLN A 154 -7.89 -3.38 17.90
N GLY A 155 -8.38 -2.84 19.02
CA GLY A 155 -7.65 -1.88 19.86
C GLY A 155 -7.60 -0.47 19.26
N VAL A 156 -8.60 -0.10 18.46
CA VAL A 156 -8.73 1.25 17.90
C VAL A 156 -9.27 2.18 18.98
N GLU A 157 -8.52 3.22 19.32
CA GLU A 157 -9.01 4.30 20.17
C GLU A 157 -9.97 5.18 19.38
N TRP A 158 -11.13 5.47 19.97
CA TRP A 158 -12.13 6.32 19.35
C TRP A 158 -12.86 7.17 20.38
N SER A 159 -13.40 8.30 19.93
CA SER A 159 -14.25 9.17 20.73
C SER A 159 -15.48 9.60 19.93
N ARG A 160 -16.49 10.16 20.61
CA ARG A 160 -17.68 10.71 19.96
C ARG A 160 -17.58 12.23 19.91
N ALA A 161 -17.72 12.79 18.72
CA ALA A 161 -17.80 14.23 18.53
C ALA A 161 -19.09 14.78 19.17
N ALA A 162 -19.02 16.00 19.68
CA ALA A 162 -20.13 16.65 20.39
C ALA A 162 -21.23 17.19 19.45
N SER A 163 -20.92 17.43 18.17
CA SER A 163 -21.82 18.04 17.19
C SER A 163 -22.54 17.01 16.32
N SER A 164 -23.78 17.32 15.90
CA SER A 164 -24.50 16.54 14.89
C SER A 164 -23.81 16.63 13.53
N SER A 165 -23.98 15.59 12.70
CA SER A 165 -23.46 15.56 11.34
C SER A 165 -24.49 16.14 10.37
N PRO A 166 -24.13 17.11 9.50
CA PRO A 166 -25.03 17.64 8.47
C PRO A 166 -25.60 16.55 7.55
N LEU A 167 -24.82 15.50 7.29
CA LEU A 167 -25.26 14.35 6.50
C LEU A 167 -26.34 13.56 7.24
N VAL A 168 -26.18 13.32 8.53
CA VAL A 168 -27.16 12.61 9.37
C VAL A 168 -28.46 13.41 9.46
N ASP A 169 -28.36 14.72 9.71
CA ASP A 169 -29.51 15.62 9.80
C ASP A 169 -30.28 15.65 8.46
N TRP A 170 -29.56 15.68 7.34
CA TRP A 170 -30.19 15.59 6.02
C TRP A 170 -30.85 14.22 5.76
N CYS A 171 -30.19 13.10 6.11
CA CYS A 171 -30.80 11.77 5.97
C CYS A 171 -32.16 11.71 6.68
N ALA A 172 -32.23 12.26 7.90
CA ALA A 172 -33.45 12.35 8.69
C ALA A 172 -34.52 13.21 8.00
N GLN A 173 -34.15 14.39 7.47
CA GLN A 173 -35.06 15.27 6.73
C GLN A 173 -35.64 14.62 5.47
N GLN A 174 -34.88 13.75 4.80
CA GLN A 174 -35.31 13.02 3.61
C GLN A 174 -36.09 11.74 3.90
N GLY A 175 -36.30 11.41 5.18
CA GLY A 175 -36.90 10.13 5.59
C GLY A 175 -36.05 8.91 5.21
N MET A 176 -34.73 9.10 5.06
CA MET A 176 -33.80 8.02 4.73
C MET A 176 -33.25 7.40 6.01
N ALA A 177 -33.49 6.10 6.20
CA ALA A 177 -32.94 5.36 7.33
C ALA A 177 -31.42 5.19 7.20
N LEU A 178 -30.70 5.43 8.29
CA LEU A 178 -29.29 5.06 8.39
C LEU A 178 -29.11 3.53 8.48
N PRO A 179 -27.92 3.00 8.17
CA PRO A 179 -27.63 1.58 8.35
C PRO A 179 -27.88 1.13 9.79
N GLU A 180 -28.41 -0.08 9.93
CA GLU A 180 -28.66 -0.71 11.23
C GLU A 180 -27.35 -0.87 12.02
N GLY A 181 -27.37 -0.51 13.30
CA GLY A 181 -26.19 -0.61 14.17
C GLY A 181 -25.05 0.35 13.82
N CYS A 182 -25.32 1.42 13.05
CA CYS A 182 -24.30 2.43 12.75
C CYS A 182 -23.95 3.30 13.96
N GLU A 183 -22.72 3.77 14.00
CA GLU A 183 -22.24 4.84 14.88
C GLU A 183 -22.16 6.16 14.10
N THR A 184 -22.39 7.27 14.79
CA THR A 184 -22.37 8.63 14.20
C THR A 184 -21.43 9.54 14.96
N GLY A 185 -20.73 10.41 14.23
CA GLY A 185 -19.77 11.37 14.81
C GLY A 185 -18.58 10.69 15.47
N LEU A 186 -18.07 9.60 14.89
CA LEU A 186 -17.00 8.80 15.47
C LEU A 186 -15.64 9.37 15.05
N ALA A 187 -14.84 9.82 16.01
CA ALA A 187 -13.52 10.39 15.78
C ALA A 187 -12.41 9.36 16.06
N ILE A 188 -11.60 9.08 15.05
CA ILE A 188 -10.42 8.20 15.12
C ILE A 188 -9.25 8.98 14.55
N ASP A 189 -8.18 9.10 15.33
CA ASP A 189 -6.90 9.67 14.91
C ASP A 189 -7.04 11.01 14.15
N GLY A 190 -7.78 11.95 14.74
CA GLY A 190 -7.99 13.29 14.19
C GLY A 190 -8.96 13.39 13.00
N VAL A 191 -9.60 12.30 12.59
CA VAL A 191 -10.66 12.30 11.56
C VAL A 191 -12.01 11.92 12.18
N THR A 192 -13.00 12.81 12.04
CA THR A 192 -14.37 12.57 12.50
C THR A 192 -15.24 12.06 11.35
N PHE A 193 -15.69 10.82 11.44
CA PHE A 193 -16.61 10.19 10.48
C PHE A 193 -18.07 10.46 10.83
N ASP A 194 -18.85 10.75 9.81
CA ASP A 194 -20.25 11.13 9.91
C ASP A 194 -21.14 9.90 10.19
N VAL A 195 -20.89 8.80 9.48
CA VAL A 195 -21.57 7.50 9.67
C VAL A 195 -20.54 6.38 9.55
N VAL A 196 -20.52 5.47 10.52
CA VAL A 196 -19.66 4.29 10.55
C VAL A 196 -20.54 3.05 10.77
N TRP A 197 -20.43 2.02 9.94
CA TRP A 197 -21.30 0.84 10.06
C TRP A 197 -20.64 -0.45 9.60
N ASN A 198 -21.13 -1.57 10.11
CA ASN A 198 -20.82 -2.90 9.59
C ASN A 198 -21.95 -3.33 8.65
N PRO A 199 -21.71 -3.57 7.34
CA PRO A 199 -22.73 -4.03 6.40
C PRO A 199 -23.13 -5.50 6.63
N GLY A 200 -22.62 -6.14 7.68
CA GLY A 200 -22.90 -7.53 8.05
C GLY A 200 -21.80 -8.51 7.65
N SER A 201 -20.67 -8.02 7.15
CA SER A 201 -19.51 -8.84 6.74
C SER A 201 -18.33 -8.75 7.69
N ASN A 202 -18.50 -8.03 8.81
CA ASN A 202 -17.44 -7.76 9.78
C ASN A 202 -16.25 -7.03 9.12
N ARG A 203 -16.61 -6.08 8.25
CA ARG A 203 -15.73 -5.09 7.64
C ARG A 203 -16.36 -3.71 7.82
N ILE A 204 -15.62 -2.75 8.38
CA ILE A 204 -16.22 -1.47 8.76
C ILE A 204 -16.23 -0.52 7.56
N ASN A 205 -17.39 0.07 7.29
CA ASN A 205 -17.54 1.17 6.35
C ASN A 205 -17.51 2.49 7.11
N PHE A 206 -16.76 3.46 6.59
CA PHE A 206 -16.61 4.81 7.11
C PHE A 206 -17.11 5.80 6.07
N MET A 207 -17.94 6.77 6.47
CA MET A 207 -18.36 7.84 5.59
C MET A 207 -18.02 9.20 6.16
N LYS A 208 -17.47 10.06 5.30
CA LYS A 208 -17.18 11.46 5.57
C LYS A 208 -17.95 12.37 4.62
N ASP A 209 -18.63 13.37 5.16
CA ASP A 209 -19.18 14.48 4.39
C ASP A 209 -18.12 15.58 4.23
N MET A 210 -17.78 15.87 2.97
CA MET A 210 -16.74 16.80 2.53
C MET A 210 -17.33 17.89 1.62
N ARG A 211 -18.64 18.11 1.65
CA ARG A 211 -19.29 19.12 0.78
C ARG A 211 -19.12 20.55 1.26
N PHE A 212 -18.98 20.75 2.57
CA PHE A 212 -18.88 22.06 3.21
C PHE A 212 -17.43 22.43 3.55
N LEU A 213 -16.53 22.22 2.59
CA LEU A 213 -15.14 22.62 2.75
C LEU A 213 -15.00 24.14 2.59
N PRO A 214 -14.03 24.77 3.28
CA PRO A 214 -13.65 26.15 3.02
C PRO A 214 -13.33 26.37 1.54
N LYS A 215 -13.67 27.54 0.99
CA LYS A 215 -13.29 27.89 -0.39
C LYS A 215 -11.77 27.85 -0.53
N ASP A 216 -11.29 27.29 -1.64
CA ASP A 216 -9.88 27.10 -2.05
C ASP A 216 -8.84 27.74 -1.12
N SER A 217 -8.58 27.04 -0.01
CA SER A 217 -7.68 27.46 1.05
C SER A 217 -6.72 26.33 1.43
N LYS A 218 -5.64 26.69 2.12
CA LYS A 218 -4.72 25.71 2.74
C LYS A 218 -5.47 24.76 3.68
N GLU A 219 -6.47 25.27 4.40
CA GLU A 219 -7.29 24.50 5.33
C GLU A 219 -8.06 23.38 4.61
N ARG A 220 -8.70 23.69 3.46
CA ARG A 220 -9.38 22.68 2.64
C ARG A 220 -8.43 21.55 2.24
N VAL A 221 -7.25 21.90 1.71
CA VAL A 221 -6.24 20.92 1.30
C VAL A 221 -5.80 20.06 2.50
N ASN A 222 -5.65 20.64 3.68
CA ASN A 222 -5.29 19.91 4.89
C ASN A 222 -6.37 18.92 5.32
N ILE A 223 -7.65 19.27 5.22
CA ILE A 223 -8.77 18.35 5.53
C ILE A 223 -8.78 17.18 4.53
N GLU A 224 -8.64 17.47 3.23
CA GLU A 224 -8.54 16.45 2.17
C GLU A 224 -7.36 15.50 2.42
N ARG A 225 -6.16 16.05 2.69
CA ARG A 225 -4.95 15.28 2.98
C ARG A 225 -5.08 14.42 4.24
N LYS A 226 -5.69 14.93 5.30
CA LYS A 226 -5.92 14.16 6.54
C LYS A 226 -6.77 12.92 6.29
N LEU A 227 -7.83 13.04 5.48
CA LEU A 227 -8.67 11.89 5.11
C LEU A 227 -7.93 10.91 4.20
N VAL A 228 -7.19 11.42 3.20
CA VAL A 228 -6.34 10.58 2.31
C VAL A 228 -5.33 9.79 3.12
N GLN A 229 -4.58 10.45 4.00
CA GLN A 229 -3.62 9.81 4.89
C GLN A 229 -4.30 8.79 5.80
N TRP A 230 -5.44 9.11 6.42
CA TRP A 230 -6.15 8.15 7.27
C TRP A 230 -6.64 6.94 6.48
N ALA A 231 -7.15 7.14 5.26
CA ALA A 231 -7.57 6.03 4.40
C ALA A 231 -6.39 5.18 3.93
N ALA A 232 -5.22 5.78 3.77
CA ALA A 232 -4.08 5.13 3.17
C ALA A 232 -3.08 4.52 4.16
N ASP A 233 -2.79 5.21 5.25
CA ASP A 233 -1.94 4.76 6.35
C ASP A 233 -2.74 3.85 7.28
N ARG A 234 -2.20 2.67 7.54
CA ARG A 234 -2.85 1.65 8.36
C ARG A 234 -2.67 1.91 9.85
N LYS A 235 -1.57 2.57 10.26
CA LYS A 235 -1.28 2.88 11.67
C LYS A 235 -2.31 3.84 12.26
N ARG A 236 -2.74 4.82 11.45
CA ARG A 236 -3.81 5.78 11.76
C ARG A 236 -5.18 5.13 12.07
N SER A 237 -5.31 3.83 11.78
CA SER A 237 -6.50 3.03 12.02
C SER A 237 -6.22 1.78 12.89
N THR A 238 -5.13 1.77 13.65
CA THR A 238 -4.63 0.60 14.42
C THR A 238 -4.67 -0.69 13.60
N GLN A 239 -4.20 -0.61 12.35
CA GLN A 239 -4.15 -1.73 11.41
C GLN A 239 -5.51 -2.31 11.01
N LEU A 240 -6.62 -1.55 11.05
CA LEU A 240 -7.92 -1.97 10.54
C LEU A 240 -7.95 -2.05 9.00
N TYR A 241 -7.42 -3.11 8.39
CA TYR A 241 -7.21 -3.18 6.92
C TYR A 241 -8.46 -3.34 6.09
N ASP A 242 -9.37 -4.19 6.54
CA ASP A 242 -10.60 -4.52 5.79
C ASP A 242 -11.69 -3.47 6.10
N ARG A 243 -11.43 -2.25 5.63
CA ARG A 243 -12.34 -1.11 5.73
C ARG A 243 -12.64 -0.50 4.37
N ARG A 244 -13.79 0.15 4.26
CA ARG A 244 -14.11 1.02 3.12
C ARG A 244 -14.31 2.44 3.58
N VAL A 245 -13.79 3.38 2.82
CA VAL A 245 -13.95 4.81 3.09
C VAL A 245 -14.76 5.42 1.96
N TYR A 246 -15.86 6.07 2.32
CA TYR A 246 -16.72 6.82 1.42
C TYR A 246 -16.58 8.30 1.71
N ALA A 247 -16.54 9.10 0.65
CA ALA A 247 -16.59 10.55 0.75
C ALA A 247 -17.74 11.11 -0.08
N VAL A 248 -18.54 11.98 0.54
CA VAL A 248 -19.53 12.79 -0.17
C VAL A 248 -18.90 14.14 -0.46
N VAL A 249 -18.78 14.54 -1.72
CA VAL A 249 -18.13 15.81 -2.11
C VAL A 249 -19.08 16.66 -2.95
N SER A 250 -18.75 17.93 -3.12
CA SER A 250 -19.56 18.90 -3.89
C SER A 250 -18.90 19.32 -5.20
N ASP A 251 -17.63 18.97 -5.42
CA ASP A 251 -16.86 19.43 -6.57
C ASP A 251 -15.89 18.36 -7.13
N GLU A 252 -15.55 18.49 -8.41
CA GLU A 252 -14.72 17.53 -9.12
C GLU A 252 -13.25 17.54 -8.67
N LYS A 253 -12.74 18.68 -8.18
CA LYS A 253 -11.35 18.83 -7.73
C LYS A 253 -11.12 18.00 -6.46
N THR A 254 -12.01 18.12 -5.46
CA THR A 254 -11.99 17.25 -4.26
C THR A 254 -12.15 15.79 -4.66
N ALA A 255 -13.10 15.48 -5.53
CA ALA A 255 -13.35 14.10 -5.97
C ALA A 255 -12.08 13.47 -6.57
N HIS A 256 -11.43 14.18 -7.49
CA HIS A 256 -10.23 13.71 -8.16
C HIS A 256 -9.07 13.56 -7.18
N ARG A 257 -8.87 14.53 -6.26
CA ARG A 257 -7.79 14.46 -5.27
C ARG A 257 -7.97 13.25 -4.35
N LEU A 258 -9.14 13.10 -3.73
CA LEU A 258 -9.42 11.99 -2.82
C LEU A 258 -9.26 10.64 -3.54
N GLN A 259 -9.73 10.50 -4.77
CA GLN A 259 -9.59 9.24 -5.53
C GLN A 259 -8.13 8.94 -5.90
N THR A 260 -7.40 9.92 -6.42
CA THR A 260 -6.04 9.69 -6.95
C THR A 260 -4.98 9.62 -5.86
N GLU A 261 -5.00 10.53 -4.88
CA GLU A 261 -3.98 10.55 -3.81
C GLU A 261 -4.19 9.42 -2.80
N SER A 262 -5.42 8.96 -2.57
CA SER A 262 -5.67 7.75 -1.77
C SER A 262 -5.40 6.45 -2.52
N CYS A 263 -5.00 6.51 -3.81
CA CYS A 263 -4.84 5.34 -4.68
C CYS A 263 -6.10 4.47 -4.74
N GLY A 264 -7.28 5.09 -4.82
CA GLY A 264 -8.58 4.43 -4.90
C GLY A 264 -9.11 3.87 -3.58
N LYS A 265 -8.47 4.13 -2.44
CA LYS A 265 -8.95 3.69 -1.11
C LYS A 265 -10.19 4.45 -0.63
N ILE A 266 -10.48 5.61 -1.23
CA ILE A 266 -11.70 6.41 -0.96
C ILE A 266 -12.64 6.32 -2.16
N GLU A 267 -13.85 5.79 -1.94
CA GLU A 267 -14.96 5.79 -2.91
C GLU A 267 -15.74 7.11 -2.79
N VAL A 268 -15.73 7.92 -3.85
CA VAL A 268 -16.44 9.21 -3.89
C VAL A 268 -17.84 9.02 -4.44
N LEU A 269 -18.86 9.42 -3.66
CA LEU A 269 -20.26 9.14 -4.00
C LEU A 269 -20.90 10.21 -4.89
N ASP A 270 -20.74 11.50 -4.62
CA ASP A 270 -21.44 12.52 -5.41
C ASP A 270 -20.55 13.69 -5.83
N ARG A 271 -20.86 14.30 -6.98
CA ARG A 271 -20.08 15.38 -7.61
C ARG A 271 -20.89 16.66 -7.83
N THR A 272 -22.18 16.64 -7.49
CA THR A 272 -23.12 17.73 -7.78
C THR A 272 -23.55 18.50 -6.54
N GLY A 273 -23.22 18.04 -5.33
CA GLY A 273 -23.28 18.83 -4.08
C GLY A 273 -24.67 19.22 -3.56
N GLU A 274 -25.74 19.10 -4.34
CA GLU A 274 -27.06 19.61 -3.95
C GLU A 274 -27.85 18.63 -3.09
N PHE A 275 -28.41 19.16 -2.00
CA PHE A 275 -29.44 18.53 -1.21
C PHE A 275 -30.82 18.81 -1.82
N GLY A 276 -31.56 17.75 -2.15
CA GLY A 276 -32.93 17.81 -2.62
C GLY A 276 -33.53 16.41 -2.71
N GLU A 277 -34.86 16.31 -2.73
CA GLU A 277 -35.58 15.03 -2.79
C GLU A 277 -35.27 14.23 -4.08
N HIS A 278 -34.85 14.95 -5.14
CA HIS A 278 -34.40 14.41 -6.42
C HIS A 278 -32.86 14.39 -6.58
N SER A 279 -32.10 14.60 -5.50
CA SER A 279 -30.64 14.58 -5.57
C SER A 279 -30.14 13.18 -5.96
N PRO A 280 -29.24 13.06 -6.95
CA PRO A 280 -28.57 11.80 -7.28
C PRO A 280 -27.86 11.16 -6.07
N LEU A 281 -27.51 11.97 -5.07
CA LEU A 281 -26.92 11.52 -3.82
C LEU A 281 -27.83 10.55 -3.06
N ARG A 282 -29.16 10.78 -3.04
CA ARG A 282 -30.11 9.92 -2.33
C ARG A 282 -30.03 8.48 -2.83
N GLY A 283 -30.17 8.25 -4.13
CA GLY A 283 -30.13 6.91 -4.70
C GLY A 283 -28.76 6.22 -4.51
N LYS A 284 -27.67 6.98 -4.49
CA LYS A 284 -26.33 6.44 -4.21
C LYS A 284 -26.16 6.06 -2.73
N LEU A 285 -26.61 6.90 -1.80
CA LEU A 285 -26.59 6.61 -0.37
C LEU A 285 -27.51 5.44 -0.05
N GLU A 286 -28.72 5.40 -0.59
CA GLU A 286 -29.62 4.26 -0.46
C GLU A 286 -28.94 2.97 -0.94
N LYS A 287 -28.26 2.99 -2.09
CA LYS A 287 -27.51 1.83 -2.59
C LYS A 287 -26.36 1.43 -1.65
N VAL A 288 -25.61 2.40 -1.10
CA VAL A 288 -24.47 2.14 -0.21
C VAL A 288 -24.93 1.64 1.16
N PHE A 289 -25.99 2.23 1.72
CA PHE A 289 -26.59 1.84 3.00
C PHE A 289 -27.38 0.53 2.91
N ALA A 290 -28.01 0.25 1.76
CA ALA A 290 -28.74 -1.00 1.52
C ALA A 290 -27.82 -2.17 1.12
N ARG A 291 -26.53 -1.95 0.82
CA ARG A 291 -25.55 -3.03 0.63
C ARG A 291 -25.38 -3.79 1.94
N ARG A 292 -26.24 -4.79 2.14
CA ARG A 292 -26.13 -5.79 3.20
C ARG A 292 -25.38 -7.00 2.66
N ALA A 293 -24.43 -7.52 3.43
CA ALA A 293 -23.95 -8.87 3.21
C ALA A 293 -25.16 -9.81 3.39
N VAL A 294 -25.45 -10.60 2.35
CA VAL A 294 -26.54 -11.59 2.39
C VAL A 294 -26.11 -12.66 3.37
N PHE A 295 -26.69 -12.63 4.56
CA PHE A 295 -26.42 -13.63 5.59
C PHE A 295 -26.98 -14.98 5.14
N LYS A 296 -26.15 -16.01 5.19
CA LYS A 296 -26.53 -17.39 4.92
C LYS A 296 -26.19 -18.27 6.11
N ASP A 297 -27.24 -18.91 6.63
CA ASP A 297 -27.14 -19.89 7.72
C ASP A 297 -26.59 -21.25 7.27
N ALA A 298 -26.75 -21.58 5.98
CA ALA A 298 -26.35 -22.87 5.43
C ALA A 298 -25.16 -22.73 4.46
N SER A 299 -24.32 -23.76 4.44
CA SER A 299 -23.25 -23.86 3.46
C SER A 299 -23.79 -24.13 2.06
N GLU A 300 -23.03 -23.71 1.05
CA GLU A 300 -23.39 -23.88 -0.35
C GLU A 300 -22.15 -24.21 -1.18
N THR A 301 -22.17 -25.33 -1.90
CA THR A 301 -21.11 -25.65 -2.86
C THR A 301 -21.19 -24.70 -4.06
N LEU A 302 -20.12 -23.97 -4.30
CA LEU A 302 -20.01 -23.02 -5.40
C LEU A 302 -19.55 -23.74 -6.67
N LYS A 303 -20.19 -23.42 -7.79
CA LYS A 303 -19.84 -24.00 -9.10
C LYS A 303 -18.66 -23.28 -9.74
N PRO A 304 -17.68 -24.01 -10.31
CA PRO A 304 -16.59 -23.39 -11.05
C PRO A 304 -17.14 -22.66 -12.28
N GLN A 305 -16.49 -21.55 -12.66
CA GLN A 305 -16.74 -20.93 -13.95
C GLN A 305 -16.18 -21.82 -15.05
N LYS A 306 -17.02 -22.19 -16.03
CA LYS A 306 -16.54 -22.86 -17.24
C LYS A 306 -15.76 -21.86 -18.09
N GLN A 307 -14.49 -22.12 -18.33
CA GLN A 307 -13.71 -21.43 -19.35
C GLN A 307 -13.54 -22.29 -20.60
N LYS A 308 -13.22 -21.63 -21.72
CA LYS A 308 -12.79 -22.32 -22.93
C LYS A 308 -11.40 -22.92 -22.69
N ALA A 309 -11.14 -24.09 -23.27
CA ALA A 309 -9.81 -24.67 -23.27
C ALA A 309 -8.82 -23.68 -23.89
N GLU A 310 -7.81 -23.29 -23.12
CA GLU A 310 -6.71 -22.46 -23.57
C GLU A 310 -5.47 -23.32 -23.85
N SER A 311 -4.50 -22.78 -24.60
CA SER A 311 -3.23 -23.45 -24.83
C SER A 311 -2.45 -23.59 -23.51
N PRO A 312 -1.68 -24.69 -23.35
CA PRO A 312 -0.77 -24.88 -22.22
C PRO A 312 0.18 -23.70 -22.01
N LEU A 313 0.67 -23.52 -20.78
CA LEU A 313 1.65 -22.48 -20.49
C LEU A 313 3.02 -22.85 -21.05
N GLU A 314 3.65 -21.92 -21.75
CA GLU A 314 4.93 -22.12 -22.42
C GLU A 314 6.12 -22.01 -21.44
N ASP A 315 7.27 -22.52 -21.84
CA ASP A 315 8.51 -22.39 -21.08
C ASP A 315 8.92 -20.93 -20.87
N GLY A 316 9.40 -20.59 -19.67
CA GLY A 316 9.75 -19.21 -19.32
C GLY A 316 8.54 -18.32 -19.08
N THR A 317 7.40 -18.89 -18.65
CA THR A 317 6.21 -18.13 -18.23
C THR A 317 6.31 -17.70 -16.77
N LEU A 318 5.98 -16.43 -16.49
CA LEU A 318 5.75 -15.91 -15.15
C LEU A 318 4.26 -15.64 -14.91
N ILE A 319 3.73 -16.16 -13.81
CA ILE A 319 2.38 -15.85 -13.32
C ILE A 319 2.47 -14.88 -12.15
N VAL A 320 1.76 -13.75 -12.25
CA VAL A 320 1.63 -12.76 -11.17
C VAL A 320 0.22 -12.22 -11.06
N SER A 321 -0.19 -11.90 -9.83
CA SER A 321 -1.41 -11.14 -9.62
C SER A 321 -1.18 -9.64 -9.84
N VAL A 322 -2.19 -8.93 -10.35
CA VAL A 322 -2.19 -7.46 -10.40
C VAL A 322 -2.82 -6.96 -9.10
N GLY A 323 -2.04 -6.26 -8.28
CA GLY A 323 -2.51 -5.64 -7.03
C GLY A 323 -2.89 -4.16 -7.20
N THR A 324 -3.63 -3.62 -6.21
CA THR A 324 -3.93 -2.18 -6.11
C THR A 324 -2.66 -1.34 -5.87
N ASN A 325 -1.70 -1.89 -5.11
CA ASN A 325 -0.32 -1.42 -5.16
C ASN A 325 0.39 -2.15 -6.31
N ILE A 326 0.78 -1.38 -7.33
CA ILE A 326 1.38 -1.95 -8.54
C ILE A 326 2.86 -2.30 -8.37
N VAL A 327 3.55 -1.70 -7.39
CA VAL A 327 5.02 -1.82 -7.24
C VAL A 327 5.47 -3.29 -7.18
N PRO A 328 4.89 -4.17 -6.32
CA PRO A 328 5.28 -5.58 -6.29
C PRO A 328 5.07 -6.30 -7.64
N THR A 329 4.01 -5.96 -8.37
CA THR A 329 3.71 -6.54 -9.68
C THR A 329 4.83 -6.19 -10.68
N ILE A 330 5.17 -4.90 -10.81
CA ILE A 330 6.23 -4.45 -11.72
C ILE A 330 7.58 -5.01 -11.30
N THR A 331 7.90 -4.99 -10.01
CA THR A 331 9.15 -5.56 -9.48
C THR A 331 9.27 -7.04 -9.82
N ALA A 332 8.19 -7.83 -9.69
CA ALA A 332 8.19 -9.24 -10.08
C ALA A 332 8.43 -9.42 -11.58
N LEU A 333 7.69 -8.68 -12.42
CA LEU A 333 7.82 -8.74 -13.89
C LEU A 333 9.26 -8.42 -14.35
N ARG A 334 9.90 -7.39 -13.77
CA ARG A 334 11.26 -6.98 -14.14
C ARG A 334 12.36 -7.89 -13.58
N SER A 335 12.16 -8.44 -12.39
CA SER A 335 13.20 -9.25 -11.73
C SER A 335 13.35 -10.63 -12.35
N HIS A 336 12.25 -11.23 -12.79
CA HIS A 336 12.22 -12.59 -13.34
C HIS A 336 12.64 -12.69 -14.80
N LYS A 337 12.54 -11.59 -15.58
CA LYS A 337 12.89 -11.54 -17.01
C LYS A 337 12.26 -12.68 -17.83
N ALA A 338 11.00 -12.98 -17.53
CA ALA A 338 10.25 -14.04 -18.19
C ALA A 338 9.97 -13.69 -19.66
N ARG A 339 9.82 -14.71 -20.51
CA ARG A 339 9.44 -14.56 -21.92
C ARG A 339 7.95 -14.32 -22.07
N HIS A 340 7.15 -14.95 -21.22
CA HIS A 340 5.70 -14.85 -21.23
C HIS A 340 5.19 -14.42 -19.86
N ALA A 341 4.08 -13.67 -19.83
CA ALA A 341 3.44 -13.24 -18.59
C ALA A 341 1.96 -13.64 -18.55
N VAL A 342 1.52 -14.17 -17.41
CA VAL A 342 0.11 -14.35 -17.06
C VAL A 342 -0.24 -13.40 -15.93
N LEU A 343 -1.12 -12.45 -16.22
CA LEU A 343 -1.59 -11.42 -15.28
C LEU A 343 -2.95 -11.84 -14.71
N CYS A 344 -2.95 -12.31 -13.46
CA CYS A 344 -4.17 -12.62 -12.71
C CYS A 344 -4.74 -11.33 -12.12
N CYS A 345 -5.94 -10.89 -12.52
CA CYS A 345 -6.50 -9.64 -12.00
C CYS A 345 -7.98 -9.78 -11.62
N THR A 346 -8.43 -8.96 -10.66
CA THR A 346 -9.86 -8.75 -10.43
C THR A 346 -10.44 -7.87 -11.54
N LYS A 347 -11.77 -7.80 -11.62
CA LYS A 347 -12.46 -6.93 -12.60
C LYS A 347 -12.00 -5.47 -12.50
N ASP A 348 -11.80 -4.97 -11.29
CA ASP A 348 -11.47 -3.56 -11.04
C ASP A 348 -10.03 -3.21 -11.43
N LEU A 349 -9.17 -4.22 -11.63
CA LEU A 349 -7.76 -4.05 -12.00
C LEU A 349 -7.47 -4.46 -13.45
N GLU A 350 -8.50 -4.76 -14.23
CA GLU A 350 -8.33 -5.21 -15.62
C GLU A 350 -7.72 -4.12 -16.52
N ASP A 351 -8.08 -2.85 -16.31
CA ASP A 351 -7.51 -1.76 -17.08
C ASP A 351 -6.03 -1.54 -16.75
N VAL A 352 -5.62 -1.80 -15.51
CA VAL A 352 -4.21 -1.82 -15.12
C VAL A 352 -3.48 -2.97 -15.82
N ALA A 353 -4.06 -4.18 -15.81
CA ALA A 353 -3.50 -5.34 -16.51
C ALA A 353 -3.37 -5.11 -18.03
N LYS A 354 -4.35 -4.42 -18.64
CA LYS A 354 -4.29 -4.00 -20.05
C LYS A 354 -3.16 -3.01 -20.31
N ARG A 355 -2.91 -2.06 -19.41
CA ARG A 355 -1.76 -1.14 -19.54
C ARG A 355 -0.43 -1.88 -19.47
N ILE A 356 -0.28 -2.86 -18.57
CA ILE A 356 0.92 -3.74 -18.54
C ILE A 356 1.06 -4.49 -19.86
N LYS A 357 -0.03 -5.09 -20.36
CA LYS A 357 -0.04 -5.79 -21.65
C LYS A 357 0.34 -4.89 -22.82
N ASN A 358 -0.14 -3.65 -22.84
CA ASN A 358 0.20 -2.68 -23.87
C ASN A 358 1.67 -2.21 -23.77
N ALA A 359 2.29 -2.38 -22.62
CA ALA A 359 3.72 -2.15 -22.37
C ALA A 359 4.56 -3.45 -22.45
N ALA A 360 4.07 -4.51 -23.12
CA ALA A 360 4.77 -5.79 -23.20
C ALA A 360 6.22 -5.67 -23.69
N ASP A 361 6.46 -4.86 -24.73
CA ASP A 361 7.79 -4.64 -25.29
C ASP A 361 8.75 -4.02 -24.27
N PHE A 362 8.25 -3.12 -23.41
CA PHE A 362 9.04 -2.51 -22.34
C PHE A 362 9.55 -3.56 -21.33
N PHE A 363 8.72 -4.57 -21.04
CA PHE A 363 9.09 -5.67 -20.14
C PHE A 363 9.83 -6.81 -20.86
N GLY A 364 9.94 -6.77 -22.19
CA GLY A 364 10.56 -7.83 -22.99
C GLY A 364 9.70 -9.09 -23.13
N PHE A 365 8.38 -8.98 -23.03
CA PHE A 365 7.48 -10.12 -23.17
C PHE A 365 7.16 -10.44 -24.63
N GLU A 366 7.27 -11.72 -25.00
CA GLU A 366 6.78 -12.26 -26.27
C GLU A 366 5.25 -12.39 -26.26
N SER A 367 4.66 -12.69 -25.10
CA SER A 367 3.20 -12.74 -24.96
C SER A 367 2.74 -12.37 -23.55
N VAL A 368 1.55 -11.75 -23.47
CA VAL A 368 0.90 -11.39 -22.21
C VAL A 368 -0.56 -11.84 -22.22
N ARG A 369 -0.90 -12.73 -21.28
CA ARG A 369 -2.25 -13.25 -21.05
C ARG A 369 -2.85 -12.58 -19.81
N ILE A 370 -4.14 -12.22 -19.87
CA ILE A 370 -4.86 -11.65 -18.73
C ILE A 370 -5.93 -12.67 -18.31
N VAL A 371 -5.90 -13.08 -17.04
CA VAL A 371 -6.83 -14.06 -16.47
C VAL A 371 -7.61 -13.37 -15.36
N ARG A 372 -8.95 -13.31 -15.51
CA ARG A 372 -9.80 -12.70 -14.50
C ARG A 372 -10.02 -13.68 -13.35
N VAL A 373 -9.62 -13.30 -12.14
CA VAL A 373 -9.73 -14.09 -10.91
C VAL A 373 -10.50 -13.31 -9.84
N THR A 374 -11.06 -14.01 -8.84
CA THR A 374 -11.66 -13.34 -7.69
C THR A 374 -10.59 -12.90 -6.67
N VAL A 375 -10.98 -12.11 -5.67
CA VAL A 375 -10.06 -11.69 -4.58
C VAL A 375 -9.57 -12.87 -3.77
N GLU A 376 -10.33 -13.96 -3.74
CA GLU A 376 -10.01 -15.21 -3.04
C GLU A 376 -9.10 -16.13 -3.87
N GLY A 377 -8.94 -15.87 -5.18
CA GLY A 377 -8.16 -16.74 -6.06
C GLY A 377 -8.78 -18.12 -6.27
N ASN A 378 -10.11 -18.26 -6.18
CA ASN A 378 -10.76 -19.56 -6.33
C ASN A 378 -10.69 -20.06 -7.78
N TYR A 379 -10.71 -21.39 -7.93
CA TYR A 379 -10.82 -22.10 -9.20
C TYR A 379 -9.65 -21.90 -10.18
N LEU A 380 -8.46 -21.58 -9.69
CA LEU A 380 -7.27 -21.45 -10.54
C LEU A 380 -7.02 -22.72 -11.38
N GLU A 381 -7.31 -23.90 -10.84
CA GLU A 381 -7.30 -25.19 -11.55
C GLU A 381 -8.13 -25.21 -12.85
N THR A 382 -9.17 -24.38 -12.94
CA THR A 382 -10.02 -24.27 -14.12
C THR A 382 -9.74 -23.03 -14.97
N LEU A 383 -9.08 -22.04 -14.38
CA LEU A 383 -8.83 -20.72 -15.00
C LEU A 383 -7.43 -20.63 -15.62
N LEU A 384 -6.48 -21.40 -15.10
CA LEU A 384 -5.12 -21.48 -15.62
C LEU A 384 -4.94 -22.82 -16.32
N PRO A 385 -4.43 -22.86 -17.56
CA PRO A 385 -4.07 -24.12 -18.18
C PRO A 385 -2.82 -24.70 -17.52
N ALA A 386 -2.69 -26.02 -17.61
CA ALA A 386 -1.49 -26.71 -17.17
C ALA A 386 -0.24 -26.22 -17.94
N PRO A 387 0.96 -26.27 -17.34
CA PRO A 387 2.21 -26.12 -18.07
C PRO A 387 2.33 -27.13 -19.22
N ALA A 388 2.97 -26.72 -20.31
CA ALA A 388 3.41 -27.65 -21.34
C ALA A 388 4.42 -28.64 -20.74
N GLU A 389 4.53 -29.84 -21.33
CA GLU A 389 5.49 -30.85 -20.87
C GLU A 389 6.92 -30.28 -20.89
N GLY A 390 7.60 -30.34 -19.75
CA GLY A 390 8.96 -29.81 -19.57
C GLY A 390 9.08 -28.28 -19.46
N ALA A 391 7.98 -27.53 -19.48
CA ALA A 391 8.02 -26.08 -19.35
C ALA A 391 8.34 -25.63 -17.92
N HIS A 392 9.26 -24.69 -17.78
CA HIS A 392 9.55 -24.02 -16.52
C HIS A 392 8.63 -22.80 -16.35
N VAL A 393 7.69 -22.92 -15.41
CA VAL A 393 6.75 -21.86 -15.06
C VAL A 393 7.07 -21.35 -13.65
N SER A 394 7.21 -20.04 -13.52
CA SER A 394 7.43 -19.37 -12.24
C SER A 394 6.20 -18.60 -11.79
N ILE A 395 5.97 -18.55 -10.48
CA ILE A 395 4.87 -17.82 -9.85
C ILE A 395 5.46 -16.90 -8.81
N ASN A 396 5.14 -15.60 -8.86
CA ASN A 396 5.50 -14.68 -7.78
C ASN A 396 4.25 -14.30 -6.98
N ILE A 397 4.24 -14.63 -5.69
CA ILE A 397 3.06 -14.52 -4.79
C ILE A 397 3.00 -13.21 -4.02
N THR A 398 4.01 -12.35 -4.13
CA THR A 398 4.02 -11.04 -3.44
C THR A 398 2.94 -10.10 -3.97
N PRO A 399 2.69 -10.01 -5.28
CA PRO A 399 1.60 -9.20 -5.83
C PRO A 399 0.20 -9.75 -5.52
N GLY A 400 -0.81 -8.87 -5.49
CA GLY A 400 -2.22 -9.24 -5.30
C GLY A 400 -2.66 -9.40 -3.85
N THR A 401 -3.80 -10.05 -3.65
CA THR A 401 -4.37 -10.34 -2.32
C THR A 401 -3.74 -11.58 -1.69
N LYS A 402 -3.95 -11.79 -0.38
CA LYS A 402 -3.49 -13.01 0.31
C LYS A 402 -4.09 -14.27 -0.28
N GLY A 403 -5.41 -14.27 -0.51
CA GLY A 403 -6.12 -15.39 -1.12
C GLY A 403 -5.56 -15.76 -2.49
N GLN A 404 -5.32 -14.76 -3.36
CA GLN A 404 -4.68 -14.99 -4.65
C GLN A 404 -3.28 -15.59 -4.53
N GLY A 405 -2.42 -15.01 -3.67
CA GLY A 405 -1.06 -15.52 -3.46
C GLY A 405 -1.04 -16.94 -2.90
N ALA A 406 -1.90 -17.25 -1.94
CA ALA A 406 -2.06 -18.58 -1.36
C ALA A 406 -2.53 -19.60 -2.40
N MET A 407 -3.59 -19.29 -3.15
CA MET A 407 -4.12 -20.23 -4.15
C MET A 407 -3.18 -20.41 -5.34
N LEU A 408 -2.42 -19.37 -5.73
CA LEU A 408 -1.35 -19.49 -6.73
C LEU A 408 -0.19 -20.35 -6.21
N ALA A 409 0.19 -20.23 -4.93
CA ALA A 409 1.20 -21.09 -4.33
C ALA A 409 0.76 -22.57 -4.33
N TRP A 410 -0.51 -22.84 -3.99
CA TRP A 410 -1.10 -24.17 -4.07
C TRP A 410 -1.10 -24.72 -5.50
N TRP A 411 -1.58 -23.93 -6.46
CA TRP A 411 -1.62 -24.32 -7.87
C TRP A 411 -0.21 -24.63 -8.39
N GLY A 412 0.77 -23.77 -8.08
CA GLY A 412 2.16 -23.98 -8.49
C GLY A 412 2.76 -25.25 -7.90
N ARG A 413 2.56 -25.48 -6.60
CA ARG A 413 3.01 -26.70 -5.92
C ARG A 413 2.42 -27.97 -6.52
N SER A 414 1.16 -27.91 -6.95
CA SER A 414 0.43 -29.04 -7.54
C SER A 414 0.86 -29.35 -8.98
N HIS A 415 1.41 -28.36 -9.69
CA HIS A 415 1.88 -28.49 -11.07
C HIS A 415 3.41 -28.58 -11.21
N GLY A 416 4.15 -28.60 -10.10
CA GLY A 416 5.61 -28.61 -10.14
C GLY A 416 6.23 -27.30 -10.64
N CYS A 417 5.53 -26.18 -10.49
CA CYS A 417 6.00 -24.85 -10.87
C CYS A 417 6.76 -24.19 -9.70
N SER A 418 7.76 -23.37 -10.00
CA SER A 418 8.51 -22.62 -8.98
C SER A 418 7.62 -21.54 -8.33
N VAL A 419 7.63 -21.46 -7.00
CA VAL A 419 6.89 -20.44 -6.25
C VAL A 419 7.88 -19.50 -5.59
N TRP A 420 7.72 -18.20 -5.80
CA TRP A 420 8.65 -17.15 -5.40
C TRP A 420 7.98 -16.05 -4.58
N SER A 421 8.74 -15.43 -3.68
CA SER A 421 8.36 -14.21 -2.99
C SER A 421 9.48 -13.17 -3.06
N ILE A 422 9.12 -11.89 -3.12
CA ILE A 422 10.05 -10.77 -3.02
C ILE A 422 10.37 -10.54 -1.54
N ASP A 423 11.65 -10.68 -1.19
CA ASP A 423 12.23 -10.23 0.06
C ASP A 423 12.84 -8.84 -0.12
N ASN A 424 12.04 -7.82 0.21
CA ASN A 424 12.47 -6.42 0.16
C ASN A 424 13.59 -6.09 1.16
N ARG A 425 13.85 -6.93 2.17
CA ARG A 425 14.90 -6.67 3.17
C ARG A 425 16.26 -6.94 2.57
N ASN A 426 16.39 -8.08 1.90
CA ASN A 426 17.63 -8.52 1.28
C ASN A 426 17.74 -8.09 -0.19
N GLY A 427 16.66 -7.56 -0.77
CA GLY A 427 16.62 -7.17 -2.19
C GLY A 427 16.69 -8.38 -3.12
N LEU A 428 16.07 -9.49 -2.71
CA LEU A 428 16.08 -10.78 -3.42
C LEU A 428 14.65 -11.27 -3.70
N CYS A 429 14.44 -11.94 -4.83
CA CYS A 429 13.31 -12.85 -5.01
C CYS A 429 13.78 -14.23 -4.52
N VAL A 430 13.14 -14.74 -3.48
CA VAL A 430 13.47 -16.03 -2.86
C VAL A 430 12.45 -17.10 -3.28
N PRO A 431 12.89 -18.31 -3.64
CA PRO A 431 11.98 -19.41 -3.92
C PRO A 431 11.44 -19.98 -2.59
N LEU A 432 10.12 -20.10 -2.50
CA LEU A 432 9.41 -20.82 -1.45
C LEU A 432 9.21 -22.29 -1.83
N PHE A 433 9.12 -22.57 -3.13
CA PHE A 433 9.09 -23.93 -3.69
C PHE A 433 9.98 -23.95 -4.93
N ALA A 434 11.00 -24.81 -4.89
CA ALA A 434 12.06 -24.88 -5.89
C ALA A 434 12.18 -26.32 -6.47
N PRO A 435 11.23 -26.75 -7.33
CA PRO A 435 11.25 -28.09 -7.91
C PRO A 435 12.40 -28.32 -8.89
N HIS A 436 13.11 -27.26 -9.31
CA HIS A 436 14.22 -27.30 -10.26
C HIS A 436 15.50 -26.68 -9.69
N ASP A 437 15.67 -26.70 -8.36
CA ASP A 437 16.84 -26.15 -7.64
C ASP A 437 17.10 -24.66 -7.90
N GLU A 438 16.01 -23.90 -8.06
CA GLU A 438 16.01 -22.48 -8.32
C GLU A 438 16.81 -21.69 -7.26
N GLN A 439 17.62 -20.74 -7.72
CA GLN A 439 18.44 -19.90 -6.86
C GLN A 439 17.81 -18.51 -6.68
N PRO A 440 17.97 -17.85 -5.51
CA PRO A 440 17.48 -16.50 -5.31
C PRO A 440 17.92 -15.52 -6.41
N LEU A 441 16.99 -14.71 -6.91
CA LEU A 441 17.24 -13.71 -7.95
C LEU A 441 17.43 -12.34 -7.31
N LYS A 442 18.27 -11.48 -7.91
CA LYS A 442 18.34 -10.08 -7.49
C LYS A 442 17.08 -9.33 -7.89
N VAL A 443 16.52 -8.55 -6.97
CA VAL A 443 15.37 -7.69 -7.28
C VAL A 443 15.80 -6.54 -8.19
N VAL A 444 15.03 -6.33 -9.25
CA VAL A 444 15.07 -5.13 -10.09
C VAL A 444 13.96 -4.18 -9.62
N PRO A 445 14.30 -3.02 -9.03
CA PRO A 445 13.32 -2.09 -8.49
C PRO A 445 12.42 -1.52 -9.58
N CYS A 446 11.17 -1.23 -9.23
CA CYS A 446 10.25 -0.45 -10.05
C CYS A 446 10.73 1.01 -10.15
N ASP A 447 11.07 1.47 -11.35
CA ASP A 447 11.31 2.90 -11.60
C ASP A 447 9.99 3.67 -11.66
N MET A 448 10.07 4.98 -11.44
CA MET A 448 8.94 5.89 -11.31
C MET A 448 8.19 6.06 -12.63
N GLU A 449 8.90 6.12 -13.75
CA GLU A 449 8.29 6.28 -15.07
C GLU A 449 7.41 5.08 -15.42
N THR A 450 7.94 3.86 -15.26
CA THR A 450 7.18 2.61 -15.46
C THR A 450 5.99 2.54 -14.53
N ARG A 451 6.18 2.93 -13.27
CA ARG A 451 5.09 2.97 -12.30
C ARG A 451 3.96 3.87 -12.79
N PHE A 452 4.26 5.12 -13.13
CA PHE A 452 3.26 6.09 -13.56
C PHE A 452 2.58 5.70 -14.87
N LEU A 453 3.32 5.11 -15.80
CA LEU A 453 2.80 4.54 -17.04
C LEU A 453 1.72 3.48 -16.74
N VAL A 454 2.02 2.52 -15.85
CA VAL A 454 1.08 1.44 -15.51
C VAL A 454 -0.06 1.92 -14.63
N GLU A 455 0.17 2.88 -13.72
CA GLU A 455 -0.90 3.53 -12.94
C GLU A 455 -1.86 4.32 -13.85
N GLY A 456 -1.39 4.76 -15.02
CA GLY A 456 -2.14 5.67 -15.90
C GLY A 456 -2.13 7.10 -15.37
N ALA A 457 -1.09 7.49 -14.63
CA ALA A 457 -0.95 8.83 -14.10
C ALA A 457 -0.69 9.84 -15.24
N LEU A 458 -1.35 10.99 -15.18
CA LEU A 458 -1.17 12.07 -16.15
C LEU A 458 0.09 12.87 -15.79
N LEU A 459 1.26 12.36 -16.17
CA LEU A 459 2.53 13.04 -15.96
C LEU A 459 2.60 14.31 -16.83
N ARG A 460 2.83 15.46 -16.21
CA ARG A 460 2.96 16.77 -16.87
C ARG A 460 4.40 17.06 -17.22
N SER A 461 5.28 16.89 -16.25
CA SER A 461 6.72 17.06 -16.38
C SER A 461 7.46 16.18 -15.39
N CYS A 462 8.68 15.81 -15.76
CA CYS A 462 9.61 15.07 -14.92
C CYS A 462 11.01 15.61 -15.24
N GLY A 463 11.61 16.36 -14.32
CA GLY A 463 12.89 17.01 -14.54
C GLY A 463 14.07 16.05 -14.36
N GLU A 464 15.06 16.18 -15.25
CA GLU A 464 16.37 15.54 -15.14
C GLU A 464 17.45 16.63 -15.10
N LEU A 465 18.49 16.40 -14.31
CA LEU A 465 19.60 17.35 -14.25
C LEU A 465 20.32 17.37 -15.61
N SER A 466 20.51 18.56 -16.18
CA SER A 466 21.41 18.73 -17.32
C SER A 466 22.86 18.46 -16.89
N GLU A 467 23.77 18.18 -17.84
CA GLU A 467 25.20 18.03 -17.49
C GLU A 467 25.77 19.27 -16.79
N ALA A 468 25.34 20.47 -17.20
CA ALA A 468 25.74 21.72 -16.59
C ALA A 468 25.20 21.87 -15.16
N ASP A 469 23.93 21.51 -14.92
CA ASP A 469 23.34 21.51 -13.58
C ASP A 469 24.03 20.48 -12.68
N ARG A 470 24.31 19.26 -13.18
CA ARG A 470 25.03 18.22 -12.42
C ARG A 470 26.39 18.71 -11.96
N GLU A 471 27.15 19.33 -12.87
CA GLU A 471 28.48 19.83 -12.52
C GLU A 471 28.41 21.00 -11.53
N MET A 472 27.53 21.97 -11.75
CA MET A 472 27.30 23.06 -10.79
C MET A 472 26.92 22.52 -9.41
N CYS A 473 25.96 21.59 -9.33
CA CYS A 473 25.50 21.03 -8.06
C CYS A 473 26.60 20.22 -7.37
N ARG A 474 27.41 19.45 -8.10
CA ARG A 474 28.59 18.75 -7.55
C ARG A 474 29.59 19.74 -6.93
N VAL A 475 29.91 20.82 -7.63
CA VAL A 475 30.81 21.88 -7.13
C VAL A 475 30.19 22.57 -5.92
N MET A 476 28.88 22.83 -5.92
CA MET A 476 28.16 23.40 -4.78
C MET A 476 28.19 22.48 -3.55
N LEU A 477 27.94 21.17 -3.72
CA LEU A 477 28.03 20.17 -2.65
C LEU A 477 29.46 20.14 -2.07
N ALA A 478 30.49 20.18 -2.92
CA ALA A 478 31.87 20.25 -2.49
C ALA A 478 32.18 21.54 -1.71
N PHE A 479 31.74 22.69 -2.21
CA PHE A 479 31.88 23.98 -1.52
C PHE A 479 31.22 23.96 -0.14
N MET A 480 29.98 23.46 -0.07
CA MET A 480 29.23 23.33 1.17
C MET A 480 29.93 22.41 2.18
N ARG A 481 30.46 21.25 1.75
CA ARG A 481 31.25 20.35 2.60
C ARG A 481 32.46 21.06 3.19
N VAL A 482 33.28 21.70 2.36
CA VAL A 482 34.48 22.39 2.84
C VAL A 482 34.15 23.58 3.72
N SER A 483 33.02 24.25 3.47
CA SER A 483 32.56 25.34 4.33
C SER A 483 32.20 24.87 5.73
N ILE A 484 31.66 23.65 5.88
CA ILE A 484 31.44 23.02 7.19
C ILE A 484 32.79 22.68 7.83
N ASP A 485 33.71 22.08 7.08
CA ASP A 485 35.01 21.65 7.61
C ASP A 485 35.90 22.83 8.04
N GLU A 486 35.67 24.03 7.48
CA GLU A 486 36.35 25.29 7.84
C GLU A 486 35.56 26.17 8.84
N ASP A 487 34.45 25.69 9.41
CA ASP A 487 33.55 26.45 10.31
C ASP A 487 33.03 27.78 9.70
N ARG A 488 32.70 27.77 8.40
CA ARG A 488 32.17 28.91 7.61
C ARG A 488 30.73 28.71 7.13
N ASP A 489 30.10 27.61 7.54
CA ASP A 489 28.77 27.19 7.12
C ASP A 489 27.65 28.16 7.57
N ASP A 490 27.85 28.91 8.65
CA ASP A 490 26.87 29.88 9.14
C ASP A 490 26.64 31.06 8.18
N ASP A 491 27.59 31.31 7.27
CA ASP A 491 27.56 32.42 6.30
C ASP A 491 27.06 32.01 4.91
N VAL A 492 27.01 30.71 4.63
CA VAL A 492 26.58 30.13 3.36
C VAL A 492 25.15 30.60 3.04
N MET A 493 24.95 31.13 1.82
CA MET A 493 23.68 31.68 1.34
C MET A 493 23.14 32.89 2.13
N LYS A 494 23.96 33.52 2.99
CA LYS A 494 23.62 34.77 3.69
C LYS A 494 24.50 35.94 3.25
N ARG A 495 25.78 35.69 3.00
CA ARG A 495 26.75 36.67 2.52
C ARG A 495 27.81 35.99 1.66
N ALA A 496 28.73 36.79 1.11
CA ALA A 496 29.88 36.25 0.40
C ALA A 496 30.75 35.43 1.36
N VAL A 497 31.12 34.23 0.94
CA VAL A 497 31.93 33.28 1.71
C VAL A 497 32.92 32.59 0.77
N SER A 498 34.14 32.38 1.25
CA SER A 498 35.17 31.62 0.55
C SER A 498 35.55 30.41 1.39
N ALA A 499 35.75 29.25 0.77
CA ALA A 499 36.16 28.01 1.44
C ALA A 499 36.81 27.07 0.42
N GLY A 500 37.86 26.34 0.77
CA GLY A 500 38.49 25.36 -0.13
C GLY A 500 38.97 25.90 -1.48
N GLY A 501 39.40 27.16 -1.53
CA GLY A 501 39.78 27.83 -2.80
C GLY A 501 38.60 28.17 -3.73
N MET A 502 37.37 27.98 -3.26
CA MET A 502 36.13 28.36 -3.94
C MET A 502 35.51 29.58 -3.26
N ARG A 503 34.65 30.31 -3.98
CA ARG A 503 33.98 31.50 -3.48
C ARG A 503 32.52 31.54 -3.94
N LEU A 504 31.61 31.65 -2.98
CA LEU A 504 30.18 31.86 -3.21
C LEU A 504 29.82 33.29 -2.83
N GLU A 505 29.20 34.04 -3.74
CA GLU A 505 28.83 35.44 -3.48
C GLU A 505 27.48 35.82 -4.14
N PRO A 506 26.75 36.78 -3.53
CA PRO A 506 25.50 37.26 -4.10
C PRO A 506 25.77 38.01 -5.42
N GLY A 507 24.99 37.68 -6.44
CA GLY A 507 24.95 38.35 -7.74
C GLY A 507 23.93 39.47 -7.77
N LYS A 508 23.42 39.80 -8.97
CA LYS A 508 22.34 40.79 -9.12
C LYS A 508 20.98 40.15 -8.78
N GLY A 509 20.19 40.81 -7.93
CA GLY A 509 18.84 40.34 -7.59
C GLY A 509 18.86 39.07 -6.74
N LYS A 510 18.24 37.99 -7.23
CA LYS A 510 18.17 36.66 -6.57
C LYS A 510 19.24 35.68 -7.06
N GLU A 511 20.16 36.14 -7.92
CA GLU A 511 21.26 35.35 -8.44
C GLU A 511 22.38 35.19 -7.42
N TRP A 512 23.05 34.03 -7.44
CA TRP A 512 24.28 33.74 -6.72
C TRP A 512 25.33 33.19 -7.68
N VAL A 513 26.60 33.49 -7.39
CA VAL A 513 27.75 33.09 -8.20
C VAL A 513 28.70 32.25 -7.35
N LEU A 514 28.94 31.00 -7.78
CA LEU A 514 29.95 30.11 -7.22
C LEU A 514 31.15 30.05 -8.17
N THR A 515 32.32 30.48 -7.71
CA THR A 515 33.57 30.42 -8.46
C THR A 515 34.46 29.30 -7.92
N ALA A 516 34.86 28.38 -8.79
CA ALA A 516 35.74 27.25 -8.47
C ALA A 516 36.68 26.98 -9.65
N GLY A 517 37.99 26.88 -9.39
CA GLY A 517 38.98 26.57 -10.43
C GLY A 517 39.02 27.57 -11.60
N GLY A 518 38.61 28.83 -11.38
CA GLY A 518 38.51 29.86 -12.43
C GLY A 518 37.19 29.84 -13.21
N THR A 519 36.33 28.85 -13.01
CA THR A 519 35.00 28.78 -13.62
C THR A 519 33.95 29.39 -12.69
N ALA A 520 33.05 30.20 -13.25
CA ALA A 520 31.94 30.81 -12.52
C ALA A 520 30.61 30.12 -12.88
N TYR A 521 29.96 29.54 -11.89
CA TYR A 521 28.64 28.93 -11.98
C TYR A 521 27.60 29.89 -11.39
N ARG A 522 26.48 30.10 -12.10
CA ARG A 522 25.42 31.02 -11.69
C ARG A 522 24.11 30.27 -11.49
N PHE A 523 23.38 30.60 -10.44
CA PHE A 523 22.07 30.04 -10.16
C PHE A 523 21.16 31.05 -9.47
N SER A 524 19.85 30.86 -9.63
CA SER A 524 18.85 31.70 -8.96
C SER A 524 18.35 31.05 -7.68
N THR A 525 18.18 31.87 -6.64
CA THR A 525 17.46 31.48 -5.41
C THR A 525 15.96 31.72 -5.49
N GLU A 526 15.50 32.34 -6.57
CA GLU A 526 14.08 32.54 -6.84
C GLU A 526 13.38 31.19 -7.06
N GLY A 527 12.22 31.00 -6.42
CA GLY A 527 11.41 29.79 -6.58
C GLY A 527 12.00 28.51 -5.97
N GLY A 528 13.18 28.54 -5.35
CA GLY A 528 13.75 27.41 -4.59
C GLY A 528 14.32 26.25 -5.42
N GLU A 529 14.26 26.32 -6.75
CA GLU A 529 14.69 25.24 -7.68
C GLU A 529 16.12 24.75 -7.43
N TRP A 530 17.02 25.67 -7.06
CA TRP A 530 18.41 25.34 -6.79
C TRP A 530 18.56 24.28 -5.69
N LEU A 531 17.69 24.28 -4.68
CA LEU A 531 17.72 23.33 -3.57
C LEU A 531 17.21 21.96 -4.01
N GLU A 532 16.20 21.93 -4.88
CA GLU A 532 15.67 20.70 -5.50
C GLU A 532 16.75 20.04 -6.36
N LYS A 533 17.42 20.82 -7.23
CA LYS A 533 18.53 20.33 -8.05
C LYS A 533 19.70 19.85 -7.20
N LEU A 534 20.04 20.57 -6.13
CA LEU A 534 21.10 20.19 -5.20
C LEU A 534 20.77 18.85 -4.50
N ALA A 535 19.52 18.67 -4.07
CA ALA A 535 19.06 17.43 -3.44
C ALA A 535 19.05 16.25 -4.43
N ALA A 536 18.62 16.47 -5.67
CA ALA A 536 18.72 15.47 -6.73
C ALA A 536 20.17 15.05 -6.97
N ALA A 537 21.10 16.00 -7.10
CA ALA A 537 22.51 15.71 -7.29
C ALA A 537 23.12 14.96 -6.08
N ALA A 538 22.72 15.30 -4.86
CA ALA A 538 23.16 14.61 -3.65
C ALA A 538 22.69 13.14 -3.63
N LEU A 539 21.46 12.86 -4.07
CA LEU A 539 20.96 11.49 -4.24
C LEU A 539 21.75 10.73 -5.31
N GLU A 540 22.04 11.35 -6.47
CA GLU A 540 22.89 10.77 -7.52
C GLU A 540 24.30 10.43 -6.95
N GLU A 541 24.95 11.35 -6.20
CA GLU A 541 26.24 11.08 -5.51
C GLU A 541 26.15 9.95 -4.47
N ALA A 542 24.99 9.79 -3.82
CA ALA A 542 24.73 8.71 -2.88
C ALA A 542 24.46 7.35 -3.54
N GLY A 543 24.39 7.29 -4.88
CA GLY A 543 24.14 6.06 -5.64
C GLY A 543 22.66 5.70 -5.77
N PHE A 544 21.76 6.68 -5.67
CA PHE A 544 20.38 6.51 -6.10
C PHE A 544 20.29 6.48 -7.62
N THR A 545 19.31 5.73 -8.12
CA THR A 545 18.95 5.62 -9.53
C THR A 545 17.58 6.25 -9.77
N ASP A 546 17.27 6.57 -11.03
CA ASP A 546 15.99 7.17 -11.40
C ASP A 546 15.69 8.43 -10.59
N VAL A 547 16.72 9.27 -10.39
CA VAL A 547 16.57 10.53 -9.68
C VAL A 547 15.89 11.51 -10.61
N ARG A 548 14.79 12.10 -10.13
CA ARG A 548 13.99 13.10 -10.83
C ARG A 548 13.68 14.25 -9.90
N TYR A 549 13.60 15.46 -10.44
CA TYR A 549 13.13 16.64 -9.71
C TYR A 549 11.91 17.24 -10.41
N ARG A 550 11.03 17.92 -9.66
CA ARG A 550 9.77 18.50 -10.19
C ARG A 550 8.92 17.50 -10.97
N VAL A 551 8.60 16.38 -10.32
CA VAL A 551 7.68 15.39 -10.87
C VAL A 551 6.27 15.91 -10.70
N ARG A 552 5.70 16.47 -11.77
CA ARG A 552 4.39 17.13 -11.76
C ARG A 552 3.33 16.31 -12.44
N PHE A 553 2.15 16.29 -11.84
CA PHE A 553 0.97 15.63 -12.40
C PHE A 553 -0.03 16.67 -12.90
N SER A 554 -0.62 16.41 -14.06
CA SER A 554 -1.70 17.22 -14.60
C SER A 554 -3.02 16.96 -13.88
N TRP A 555 -3.90 17.95 -13.91
CA TRP A 555 -5.32 17.69 -13.72
C TRP A 555 -5.90 17.07 -15.00
N PRO A 556 -7.00 16.31 -14.90
CA PRO A 556 -7.83 16.04 -16.07
C PRO A 556 -8.24 17.35 -16.75
N GLU A 557 -8.28 17.37 -18.08
CA GLU A 557 -8.47 18.58 -18.88
C GLU A 557 -9.69 19.41 -18.45
N ALA A 558 -10.82 18.76 -18.14
CA ALA A 558 -12.04 19.42 -17.69
C ALA A 558 -11.86 20.16 -16.34
N ILE A 559 -11.10 19.55 -15.42
CA ILE A 559 -10.81 20.13 -14.11
C ILE A 559 -9.81 21.29 -14.27
N GLU A 560 -8.77 21.12 -15.10
CA GLU A 560 -7.79 22.19 -15.35
C GLU A 560 -8.46 23.43 -15.94
N LYS A 561 -9.36 23.25 -16.94
CA LYS A 561 -10.13 24.36 -17.53
C LYS A 561 -10.97 25.10 -16.49
N THR A 562 -11.57 24.37 -15.56
CA THR A 562 -12.37 24.95 -14.47
C THR A 562 -11.50 25.77 -13.52
N ILE A 563 -10.37 25.20 -13.07
CA ILE A 563 -9.41 25.89 -12.19
C ILE A 563 -8.90 27.17 -12.84
N ARG A 564 -8.51 27.12 -14.13
CA ARG A 564 -8.03 28.29 -14.86
C ARG A 564 -9.09 29.39 -14.96
N ARG A 565 -10.33 29.02 -15.27
CA ARG A 565 -11.46 29.97 -15.36
C ARG A 565 -11.77 30.62 -14.01
N GLU A 566 -11.86 29.83 -12.94
CA GLU A 566 -12.22 30.33 -11.60
C GLU A 566 -11.15 31.23 -10.99
N ASN A 567 -9.88 30.96 -11.29
CA ASN A 567 -8.74 31.72 -10.76
C ASN A 567 -8.21 32.77 -11.75
N SER A 568 -8.88 32.98 -12.89
CA SER A 568 -8.46 33.92 -13.95
C SER A 568 -7.00 33.75 -14.38
N LEU A 569 -6.53 32.49 -14.45
CA LEU A 569 -5.14 32.17 -14.79
C LEU A 569 -4.92 32.22 -16.31
N SER A 570 -3.77 32.74 -16.73
CA SER A 570 -3.39 32.73 -18.15
C SER A 570 -3.06 31.30 -18.61
N SER A 571 -2.95 31.09 -19.93
CA SER A 571 -2.47 29.81 -20.48
C SER A 571 -1.03 29.49 -20.11
N GLU A 572 -0.23 30.51 -19.76
CA GLU A 572 1.17 30.38 -19.39
C GLU A 572 1.38 30.00 -17.92
N THR A 573 0.37 30.23 -17.06
CA THR A 573 0.46 29.81 -15.66
C THR A 573 0.47 28.28 -15.58
N ASP A 574 1.50 27.73 -14.95
CA ASP A 574 1.59 26.29 -14.73
C ASP A 574 0.57 25.84 -13.68
N VAL A 575 -0.22 24.81 -14.01
CA VAL A 575 -1.28 24.29 -13.14
C VAL A 575 -1.12 22.78 -13.06
N PHE A 576 -0.91 22.28 -11.85
CA PHE A 576 -0.65 20.88 -11.57
C PHE A 576 -1.52 20.40 -10.39
N SER A 577 -1.78 19.10 -10.33
CA SER A 577 -2.55 18.46 -9.26
C SER A 577 -1.67 18.10 -8.06
N LEU A 578 -0.42 17.76 -8.34
CA LEU A 578 0.61 17.37 -7.40
C LEU A 578 1.99 17.72 -7.98
N ASP A 579 2.89 18.21 -7.11
CA ASP A 579 4.31 18.42 -7.41
C ASP A 579 5.13 17.67 -6.37
N LEU A 580 6.10 16.88 -6.83
CA LEU A 580 7.08 16.20 -5.99
C LEU A 580 8.44 16.81 -6.30
N ASP A 581 9.02 17.48 -5.30
CA ASP A 581 10.23 18.28 -5.50
C ASP A 581 11.41 17.41 -5.96
N VAL A 582 11.70 16.31 -5.26
CA VAL A 582 12.72 15.33 -5.64
C VAL A 582 12.29 13.92 -5.30
N THR A 583 12.47 12.99 -6.23
CA THR A 583 12.30 11.56 -6.02
C THR A 583 13.54 10.79 -6.47
N GLY A 584 13.84 9.66 -5.83
CA GLY A 584 14.89 8.76 -6.28
C GLY A 584 14.70 7.36 -5.73
N SER A 585 15.35 6.37 -6.36
CA SER A 585 15.24 4.97 -5.96
C SER A 585 16.59 4.35 -5.59
N ARG A 586 16.63 3.51 -4.55
CA ARG A 586 17.81 2.68 -4.23
C ARG A 586 17.40 1.41 -3.49
N ASN A 587 17.85 0.25 -3.96
CA ASN A 587 17.60 -1.04 -3.31
C ASN A 587 16.10 -1.27 -2.95
N ASN A 588 15.19 -0.93 -3.87
CA ASN A 588 13.72 -0.95 -3.73
C ASN A 588 13.08 0.13 -2.85
N ASP A 589 13.86 0.98 -2.21
CA ASP A 589 13.30 2.16 -1.57
C ASP A 589 13.03 3.25 -2.58
N ILE A 590 11.93 3.96 -2.37
CA ILE A 590 11.61 5.21 -3.03
C ILE A 590 11.80 6.30 -1.99
N VAL A 591 12.69 7.24 -2.23
CA VAL A 591 12.85 8.44 -1.40
C VAL A 591 12.12 9.59 -2.07
N VAL A 592 11.41 10.36 -1.26
CA VAL A 592 10.74 11.60 -1.65
C VAL A 592 11.24 12.70 -0.73
N ILE A 593 11.82 13.75 -1.32
CA ILE A 593 12.32 14.90 -0.57
C ILE A 593 11.51 16.12 -1.02
N SER A 594 10.78 16.76 -0.10
CA SER A 594 10.32 18.14 -0.35
C SER A 594 11.40 19.12 0.10
N CYS A 595 11.63 20.13 -0.72
CA CYS A 595 12.69 21.11 -0.54
C CYS A 595 12.08 22.48 -0.20
N LYS A 596 12.36 22.99 1.00
CA LYS A 596 11.93 24.32 1.42
C LYS A 596 13.14 25.24 1.56
N ALA A 597 13.37 26.01 0.50
CA ALA A 597 14.45 26.99 0.41
C ALA A 597 14.14 28.32 1.14
N ASN A 598 12.89 28.58 1.51
CA ASN A 598 12.52 29.72 2.34
C ASN A 598 12.80 29.39 3.81
N PRO A 599 13.73 30.08 4.50
CA PRO A 599 14.08 29.77 5.89
C PRO A 599 12.96 30.05 6.89
N TYR A 600 11.90 30.77 6.47
CA TYR A 600 10.73 31.10 7.29
C TYR A 600 9.51 30.21 6.99
N ALA A 601 9.67 29.17 6.17
CA ALA A 601 8.58 28.22 5.93
C ALA A 601 8.25 27.44 7.21
N SER A 602 6.96 27.13 7.41
CA SER A 602 6.54 26.26 8.51
C SER A 602 7.04 24.83 8.23
N VAL A 603 7.92 24.33 9.11
CA VAL A 603 8.43 22.96 9.05
C VAL A 603 7.29 21.96 9.24
N GLU A 604 6.37 22.24 10.16
CA GLU A 604 5.21 21.41 10.45
C GLU A 604 4.28 21.28 9.24
N ASP A 605 3.87 22.41 8.63
CA ASP A 605 3.00 22.39 7.45
C ASP A 605 3.66 21.65 6.27
N ALA A 606 4.98 21.85 6.09
CA ALA A 606 5.74 21.20 5.04
C ALA A 606 5.90 19.70 5.29
N ALA A 607 6.10 19.27 6.54
CA ALA A 607 6.22 17.87 6.89
C ALA A 607 4.88 17.14 6.70
N ASP A 608 3.76 17.75 7.10
CA ASP A 608 2.41 17.21 6.86
C ASP A 608 2.12 17.05 5.36
N GLU A 609 2.57 18.01 4.55
CA GLU A 609 2.51 17.94 3.08
C GLU A 609 3.29 16.75 2.53
N VAL A 610 4.55 16.55 2.95
CA VAL A 610 5.37 15.40 2.52
C VAL A 610 4.75 14.08 2.97
N ALA A 611 4.22 14.03 4.19
CA ALA A 611 3.55 12.84 4.69
C ALA A 611 2.37 12.41 3.79
N ALA A 612 1.57 13.38 3.34
CA ALA A 612 0.42 13.12 2.47
C ALA A 612 0.84 12.73 1.05
N THR A 613 1.78 13.49 0.47
CA THR A 613 2.20 13.29 -0.92
C THR A 613 3.02 12.03 -1.11
N GLY A 614 3.89 11.69 -0.15
CA GLY A 614 4.65 10.45 -0.14
C GLY A 614 3.80 9.20 0.01
N GLU A 615 2.62 9.28 0.63
CA GLU A 615 1.69 8.14 0.76
C GLU A 615 1.17 7.65 -0.60
N ARG A 616 1.03 8.55 -1.59
CA ARG A 616 0.74 8.19 -2.98
C ARG A 616 1.80 7.26 -3.55
N LEU A 617 3.05 7.42 -3.12
CA LEU A 617 4.15 6.57 -3.56
C LEU A 617 4.21 5.23 -2.81
N GLY A 618 3.19 4.93 -2.01
CA GLY A 618 3.01 3.68 -1.32
C GLY A 618 3.63 3.68 0.08
N ARG A 619 3.27 2.66 0.86
CA ARG A 619 3.65 2.56 2.28
C ARG A 619 5.15 2.52 2.56
N PHE A 620 5.97 2.16 1.56
CA PHE A 620 7.42 2.05 1.71
C PHE A 620 8.18 3.27 1.17
N ALA A 621 7.47 4.32 0.74
CA ALA A 621 8.11 5.57 0.36
C ALA A 621 8.70 6.26 1.59
N LEU A 622 10.01 6.49 1.57
CA LEU A 622 10.78 7.20 2.57
C LEU A 622 10.58 8.71 2.38
N ARG A 623 9.92 9.33 3.34
CA ARG A 623 9.45 10.71 3.30
C ARG A 623 10.43 11.62 4.01
N MET A 624 10.95 12.61 3.31
CA MET A 624 11.93 13.53 3.87
C MET A 624 11.58 14.98 3.55
N LEU A 625 11.90 15.88 4.48
CA LEU A 625 11.79 17.31 4.33
C LEU A 625 13.18 17.93 4.46
N LEU A 626 13.68 18.49 3.36
CA LEU A 626 14.90 19.29 3.33
C LEU A 626 14.52 20.75 3.57
N HIS A 627 14.85 21.27 4.75
CA HIS A 627 14.59 22.66 5.12
C HIS A 627 15.91 23.42 5.32
N VAL A 628 16.10 24.52 4.58
CA VAL A 628 17.42 25.19 4.47
C VAL A 628 17.98 25.68 5.80
N ASN A 629 17.11 26.01 6.77
CA ASN A 629 17.52 26.55 8.07
C ASN A 629 17.81 25.47 9.13
N GLU A 630 17.52 24.21 8.83
CA GLU A 630 17.76 23.12 9.77
C GLU A 630 19.26 22.80 9.86
N LYS A 631 19.72 22.55 11.09
CA LYS A 631 21.13 22.16 11.36
C LYS A 631 21.27 20.67 11.68
N LEU A 632 20.29 20.13 12.39
CA LEU A 632 20.21 18.73 12.79
C LEU A 632 19.06 18.06 12.05
N PHE A 633 18.94 16.74 12.21
CA PHE A 633 17.74 16.03 11.78
C PHE A 633 16.79 15.83 12.96
N SER A 634 15.50 15.75 12.65
CA SER A 634 14.44 15.39 13.58
C SER A 634 13.39 14.53 12.88
N MET A 635 12.57 13.83 13.66
CA MET A 635 11.39 13.13 13.16
C MET A 635 10.17 14.02 13.41
N HIS A 636 9.37 14.26 12.36
CA HIS A 636 8.03 14.82 12.50
C HIS A 636 7.02 13.68 12.48
N GLY A 637 6.29 13.52 13.58
CA GLY A 637 5.57 12.27 13.87
C GLY A 637 6.49 11.06 13.77
N ASP A 638 5.96 9.95 13.25
CA ASP A 638 6.70 8.68 13.12
C ASP A 638 7.14 8.37 11.69
N ASN A 639 6.96 9.29 10.73
CA ASN A 639 7.07 8.95 9.31
C ASN A 639 7.72 10.00 8.39
N VAL A 640 8.08 11.20 8.86
CA VAL A 640 8.81 12.20 8.05
C VAL A 640 10.11 12.61 8.71
N MET A 641 11.22 12.46 7.99
CA MET A 641 12.53 12.92 8.45
C MET A 641 12.78 14.36 7.99
N VAL A 642 12.92 15.28 8.92
CA VAL A 642 13.27 16.67 8.66
C VAL A 642 14.78 16.84 8.82
N PHE A 643 15.43 17.48 7.84
CA PHE A 643 16.88 17.68 7.86
C PHE A 643 17.30 18.93 7.07
N GLY A 644 18.53 19.38 7.28
CA GLY A 644 19.12 20.53 6.60
C GLY A 644 20.17 20.19 5.56
N TRP A 645 20.60 21.20 4.81
CA TRP A 645 21.58 21.05 3.73
C TRP A 645 22.95 20.52 4.21
N ARG A 646 23.29 20.71 5.49
CA ARG A 646 24.54 20.18 6.07
C ARG A 646 24.62 18.66 5.94
N LEU A 647 23.54 17.98 6.29
CA LEU A 647 23.46 16.52 6.22
C LEU A 647 23.29 16.03 4.76
N LEU A 648 22.74 16.87 3.88
CA LEU A 648 22.60 16.60 2.45
C LEU A 648 23.97 16.50 1.75
N CYS A 649 24.91 17.39 2.09
CA CYS A 649 26.16 17.50 1.35
C CYS A 649 27.18 16.39 1.65
N ARG A 650 26.97 15.63 2.74
CA ARG A 650 27.83 14.52 3.16
C ARG A 650 27.15 13.19 2.83
N ARG A 651 27.68 12.50 1.82
CA ARG A 651 27.15 11.21 1.32
C ARG A 651 26.86 10.21 2.43
N GLU A 652 27.80 9.98 3.34
CA GLU A 652 27.65 8.98 4.40
C GLU A 652 26.56 9.35 5.41
N GLU A 653 26.42 10.66 5.73
CA GLU A 653 25.38 11.15 6.62
C GLU A 653 23.99 11.03 5.98
N LEU A 654 23.85 11.41 4.70
CA LEU A 654 22.60 11.23 3.95
C LEU A 654 22.18 9.76 3.91
N LEU A 655 23.11 8.84 3.66
CA LEU A 655 22.81 7.41 3.66
C LEU A 655 22.42 6.89 5.05
N LYS A 656 23.10 7.37 6.09
CA LYS A 656 22.76 7.03 7.48
C LYS A 656 21.36 7.53 7.86
N LEU A 657 20.98 8.73 7.43
CA LEU A 657 19.63 9.28 7.62
C LEU A 657 18.57 8.40 6.96
N ILE A 658 18.77 8.08 5.69
CA ILE A 658 17.83 7.25 4.91
C ILE A 658 17.70 5.85 5.54
N GLU A 659 18.81 5.22 5.95
CA GLU A 659 18.77 3.93 6.63
C GLU A 659 18.04 4.02 7.98
N THR A 660 18.27 5.09 8.74
CA THR A 660 17.57 5.32 10.01
C THR A 660 16.07 5.46 9.79
N LEU A 661 15.64 6.24 8.79
CA LEU A 661 14.23 6.39 8.44
C LEU A 661 13.61 5.05 8.01
N ARG A 662 14.33 4.28 7.18
CA ARG A 662 13.92 2.94 6.75
C ARG A 662 13.71 2.02 7.95
N LEU A 663 14.66 1.99 8.89
CA LEU A 663 14.57 1.14 10.08
C LEU A 663 13.37 1.55 10.94
N LEU A 664 13.15 2.83 11.20
CA LEU A 664 12.00 3.32 11.99
C LEU A 664 10.66 2.96 11.36
N LEU A 665 10.53 3.13 10.04
CA LEU A 665 9.33 2.74 9.30
C LEU A 665 9.12 1.21 9.29
N ARG A 666 10.18 0.41 9.37
CA ARG A 666 10.12 -1.06 9.41
C ARG A 666 9.91 -1.65 10.81
N THR A 667 10.54 -1.12 11.87
CA THR A 667 10.41 -1.62 13.26
C THR A 667 9.03 -1.36 13.86
N THR A 668 8.23 -0.51 13.22
CA THR A 668 6.84 -0.24 13.58
C THR A 668 5.86 -1.12 12.78
N GLU A 669 6.35 -1.94 11.86
CA GLU A 669 5.57 -2.89 11.04
C GLU A 669 5.98 -4.36 11.23
N GLU A 670 7.11 -4.62 11.92
CA GLU A 670 7.36 -5.90 12.59
C GLU A 670 6.53 -5.97 13.85
#